data_AF-A0A7W0HG47-F1
#
_entry.id   AF-A0A7W0HG47-F1
#
_cell.length_a   1.000
_cell.length_b   1.000
_cell.length_c   1.000
_cell.angle_alpha   90.00
_cell.angle_beta   90.00
_cell.angle_gamma   90.00
#
_symmetry.space_group_name_H-M   'P 1'
#
loop_
_entity.id
_entity.type
_entity.pdbx_description
1 polymer ?
#
loop_
_entity_poly.entity_id
_entity_poly.type
_entity_poly.pdbx_seq_one_letter_code
_entity_poly.pdbx_strand_id
1 'polypeptide(L)'
;MEASRIFLIDTDAPRDHVQRIARELLADPIVEQAELILDAPADSGRSRIEIHLKAGVMDPVAASTEMAVRDMGIGINEVRTGRSYVICDPVDEAELKHIAARVLANGVIESVHLKPFIPKQFEHGREDKFQLRHVPIRELTEPRLAKLSREGHLFLSIPEMKGVQDYFRKQNREPTDIELETIAQTWSEHCVHKTLKSAVEIEVRDETGKVIGHRRYGNLIRDTIFNSTMALMNRVSGFGVRVSGEETVIDPSSSPNPDTRTPTADFCLSVFKDNAGVIAFDETDAVCFKVETHNHPSAIEPYGGAATGIGGCIRDVLGTGLGARPVANTNVFCVAFPDYGRVSGVGSRVSGEKAAPTPTPKPETRSRTPDSLPRGVIHPKRILQQVVAGVRDYGNRMGIPTVNGAVCFDNRYIGNPLVFAGCVGLIPRDKIEKESQPGDAIVVMGGRTGRDGIHGATFSSAELTDTHADEFSHAVQIGNAITQKKMADVILQARDRGLFNAITDLGAGGLSSAVGEMGERIGATVKLEAVPLKYAGLRYDEIWISEAQERMALSVPQAHVAELLELAASEDVEATVIGAFGTKNQELILSYRGVEVGRLSMHFMHKGIPMPTRKAIVVERSSRGTGFQPVFSNAEYGLETLARAQIKDRLLALLAHPNIASKHWIIRQYDHEVQGGSVIKPLIGPAQIGPSDAAVVRPKLSSMKGVAIGNGIAPHVTDSYWMAIAAIDEAVRNVVCVGADPDKIAILDNFCWPSVDDERTMGTLVRACEACRDAALAFGIPFISGKDSLHNQFTNSETGEIIRIPNTLLISAIGVIDHVERCVTMDLKNSAARVVLVSANDPSDLTMLSKTHRLVAGAIRAGFVTAAHDASDGGVPVALAEMCIGSGLGLIVSEQFFTSPDAFEERPGRYLLELNDLGRAEELRA
;
A
#
# COMPACT_ATOMS: atom_id res chain seq x y z
N MET A 1 31.20 16.64 12.82
CA MET A 1 30.50 15.44 13.30
C MET A 1 31.05 14.25 12.54
N GLU A 2 31.61 13.29 13.26
CA GLU A 2 32.05 12.00 12.71
C GLU A 2 30.90 11.00 12.90
N ALA A 3 30.67 10.12 11.92
CA ALA A 3 29.63 9.11 11.98
C ALA A 3 30.21 7.73 11.66
N SER A 4 29.86 6.72 12.46
CA SER A 4 30.37 5.35 12.31
C SER A 4 29.26 4.33 12.45
N ARG A 5 29.38 3.21 11.72
CA ARG A 5 28.58 2.01 11.94
C ARG A 5 29.22 1.20 13.07
N ILE A 6 28.40 0.67 13.98
CA ILE A 6 28.82 -0.18 15.09
C ILE A 6 28.34 -1.60 14.82
N PHE A 7 29.23 -2.57 15.02
CA PHE A 7 28.91 -3.99 15.04
C PHE A 7 29.37 -4.55 16.39
N LEU A 8 28.42 -4.96 17.21
CA LEU A 8 28.67 -5.67 18.46
C LEU A 8 28.66 -7.17 18.14
N ILE A 9 29.78 -7.84 18.37
CA ILE A 9 30.01 -9.24 17.95
C ILE A 9 30.26 -10.07 19.21
N ASP A 10 29.34 -10.97 19.55
CA ASP A 10 29.50 -11.97 20.60
C ASP A 10 30.09 -13.25 19.99
N THR A 11 31.34 -13.57 20.36
CA THR A 11 32.07 -14.72 19.81
C THR A 11 33.17 -15.21 20.74
N ASP A 12 33.42 -16.53 20.70
CA ASP A 12 34.60 -17.18 21.29
C ASP A 12 35.79 -17.24 20.30
N ALA A 13 35.66 -16.67 19.10
CA ALA A 13 36.69 -16.71 18.08
C ALA A 13 37.95 -15.92 18.47
N PRO A 14 39.15 -16.37 18.06
CA PRO A 14 40.39 -15.63 18.23
C PRO A 14 40.35 -14.20 17.70
N ARG A 15 41.14 -13.30 18.31
CA ARG A 15 41.16 -11.87 17.97
C ARG A 15 41.49 -11.59 16.50
N ASP A 16 42.36 -12.39 15.89
CA ASP A 16 42.73 -12.29 14.47
C ASP A 16 41.54 -12.61 13.55
N HIS A 17 40.67 -13.54 13.93
CA HIS A 17 39.42 -13.80 13.20
C HIS A 17 38.49 -12.58 13.27
N VAL A 18 38.33 -11.95 14.43
CA VAL A 18 37.50 -10.73 14.56
C VAL A 18 38.08 -9.57 13.76
N GLN A 19 39.41 -9.41 13.72
CA GLN A 19 40.06 -8.41 12.85
C GLN A 19 39.83 -8.69 11.37
N ARG A 20 39.80 -9.96 10.98
CA ARG A 20 39.47 -10.38 9.62
C ARG A 20 38.03 -10.01 9.26
N ILE A 21 37.06 -10.29 10.13
CA ILE A 21 35.66 -9.85 9.97
C ILE A 21 35.59 -8.34 9.74
N ALA A 22 36.24 -7.56 10.61
CA ALA A 22 36.22 -6.10 10.54
C ALA A 22 36.79 -5.55 9.21
N ARG A 23 37.86 -6.14 8.68
CA ARG A 23 38.58 -5.64 7.50
C ARG A 23 38.07 -6.18 6.17
N GLU A 24 37.67 -7.45 6.14
CA GLU A 24 37.30 -8.14 4.90
C GLU A 24 35.79 -8.14 4.65
N LEU A 25 34.97 -8.04 5.71
CA LEU A 25 33.51 -8.13 5.60
C LEU A 25 32.80 -6.80 5.91
N LEU A 26 33.18 -6.11 6.99
CA LEU A 26 32.39 -5.00 7.53
C LEU A 26 32.76 -3.61 7.00
N ALA A 27 33.99 -3.46 6.49
CA ALA A 27 34.46 -2.21 5.91
C ALA A 27 34.86 -2.39 4.45
N ASP A 28 34.50 -1.41 3.63
CA ASP A 28 35.13 -1.23 2.32
C ASP A 28 36.53 -0.63 2.53
N PRO A 29 37.63 -1.36 2.26
CA PRO A 29 38.98 -0.88 2.54
C PRO A 29 39.42 0.32 1.69
N ILE A 30 38.64 0.69 0.66
CA ILE A 30 38.93 1.86 -0.19
C ILE A 30 38.39 3.14 0.46
N VAL A 31 37.20 3.09 1.05
CA VAL A 31 36.47 4.29 1.52
C VAL A 31 36.17 4.30 3.02
N GLU A 32 36.41 3.20 3.72
CA GLU A 32 36.13 3.05 5.14
C GLU A 32 37.34 2.53 5.92
N GLN A 33 37.35 2.81 7.22
CA GLN A 33 38.30 2.25 8.18
C GLN A 33 37.53 1.51 9.25
N ALA A 34 38.00 0.32 9.62
CA ALA A 34 37.46 -0.46 10.72
C ALA A 34 38.42 -0.43 11.91
N GLU A 35 37.87 -0.16 13.09
CA GLU A 35 38.58 -0.22 14.36
C GLU A 35 37.93 -1.28 15.26
N LEU A 36 38.75 -2.15 15.85
CA LEU A 36 38.30 -3.09 16.87
C LEU A 36 38.41 -2.45 18.24
N ILE A 37 37.26 -2.22 18.88
CA ILE A 37 37.15 -1.60 20.20
C ILE A 37 36.81 -2.70 21.22
N LEU A 38 37.68 -2.88 22.22
CA LEU A 38 37.47 -3.83 23.32
C LEU A 38 37.05 -3.12 24.63
N ASP A 39 37.46 -1.86 24.79
CA ASP A 39 37.18 -1.01 25.95
C ASP A 39 36.59 0.32 25.48
N ALA A 40 35.84 1.00 26.36
CA ALA A 40 35.22 2.27 26.01
C ALA A 40 36.28 3.31 25.55
N PRO A 41 36.17 3.87 24.33
CA PRO A 41 37.12 4.86 23.84
C PRO A 41 37.11 6.12 24.71
N ALA A 42 38.29 6.73 24.90
CA ALA A 42 38.38 8.02 25.58
C ALA A 42 37.88 9.13 24.64
N ASP A 43 36.75 9.77 24.97
CA ASP A 43 36.11 10.75 24.08
C ASP A 43 36.80 12.14 24.06
N SER A 44 37.96 12.33 24.71
CA SER A 44 38.83 13.54 24.62
C SER A 44 38.12 14.91 24.60
N GLY A 45 37.01 15.08 25.33
CA GLY A 45 36.23 16.33 25.37
C GLY A 45 35.21 16.51 24.24
N ARG A 46 34.96 15.48 23.42
CA ARG A 46 33.91 15.41 22.41
C ARG A 46 32.62 14.83 22.99
N SER A 47 31.47 15.16 22.39
CA SER A 47 30.17 14.60 22.78
C SER A 47 29.77 13.45 21.85
N ARG A 48 29.23 12.37 22.41
CA ARG A 48 28.86 11.14 21.67
C ARG A 48 27.37 10.84 21.78
N ILE A 49 26.81 10.34 20.69
CA ILE A 49 25.48 9.73 20.63
C ILE A 49 25.61 8.39 19.93
N GLU A 50 25.34 7.30 20.64
CA GLU A 50 25.19 5.98 20.06
C GLU A 50 23.72 5.57 20.02
N ILE A 51 23.34 4.92 18.93
CA ILE A 51 21.97 4.51 18.65
C ILE A 51 21.99 3.04 18.30
N HIS A 52 21.27 2.23 19.07
CA HIS A 52 21.23 0.78 18.95
C HIS A 52 19.79 0.29 18.90
N LEU A 53 19.50 -0.73 18.11
CA LEU A 53 18.18 -1.35 18.09
C LEU A 53 17.83 -1.92 19.48
N LYS A 54 16.57 -1.79 19.88
CA LYS A 54 16.06 -2.40 21.13
C LYS A 54 16.04 -3.92 21.02
N ALA A 55 16.13 -4.60 22.15
CA ALA A 55 16.02 -6.07 22.20
C ALA A 55 14.70 -6.54 21.57
N GLY A 56 14.76 -7.59 20.74
CA GLY A 56 13.62 -8.16 20.04
C GLY A 56 13.26 -7.50 18.70
N VAL A 57 13.82 -6.32 18.39
CA VAL A 57 13.67 -5.71 17.06
C VAL A 57 14.52 -6.46 16.04
N MET A 58 13.96 -6.70 14.86
CA MET A 58 14.68 -7.36 13.77
C MET A 58 15.86 -6.51 13.29
N ASP A 59 17.03 -7.13 13.21
CA ASP A 59 18.26 -6.53 12.66
C ASP A 59 18.70 -7.33 11.41
N PRO A 60 18.21 -6.96 10.21
CA PRO A 60 18.57 -7.67 8.98
C PRO A 60 20.07 -7.60 8.65
N VAL A 61 20.75 -6.54 9.07
CA VAL A 61 22.19 -6.36 8.84
C VAL A 61 22.98 -7.29 9.75
N ALA A 62 22.61 -7.41 11.02
CA ALA A 62 23.20 -8.40 11.93
C ALA A 62 22.99 -9.83 11.42
N ALA A 63 21.75 -10.18 11.02
CA ALA A 63 21.45 -11.52 10.50
C ALA A 63 22.28 -11.87 9.26
N SER A 64 22.42 -10.92 8.33
CA SER A 64 23.26 -11.10 7.13
C SER A 64 24.75 -11.18 7.47
N THR A 65 25.19 -10.40 8.46
CA THR A 65 26.57 -10.44 8.97
C THR A 65 26.88 -11.79 9.58
N GLU A 66 26.00 -12.33 10.43
CA GLU A 66 26.17 -13.65 11.03
C GLU A 66 26.28 -14.76 9.97
N MET A 67 25.42 -14.72 8.94
CA MET A 67 25.49 -15.65 7.82
C MET A 67 26.85 -15.57 7.12
N ALA A 68 27.27 -14.37 6.73
CA ALA A 68 28.55 -14.18 6.06
C ALA A 68 29.77 -14.56 6.93
N VAL A 69 29.72 -14.33 8.24
CA VAL A 69 30.78 -14.76 9.19
C VAL A 69 30.84 -16.28 9.28
N ARG A 70 29.70 -16.98 9.29
CA ARG A 70 29.65 -18.45 9.25
C ARG A 70 30.22 -18.98 7.93
N ASP A 71 29.94 -18.33 6.80
CA ASP A 71 30.51 -18.68 5.49
C ASP A 71 32.03 -18.48 5.43
N MET A 72 32.58 -17.53 6.21
CA MET A 72 34.03 -17.37 6.39
C MET A 72 34.67 -18.49 7.23
N GLY A 73 33.88 -19.42 7.77
CA GLY A 73 34.32 -20.50 8.65
C GLY A 73 34.60 -20.05 10.08
N ILE A 74 34.06 -18.91 10.51
CA ILE A 74 34.31 -18.32 11.82
C ILE A 74 33.08 -18.54 12.71
N GLY A 75 33.31 -19.07 13.93
CA GLY A 75 32.25 -19.24 14.93
C GLY A 75 31.73 -17.88 15.41
N ILE A 76 30.41 -17.72 15.45
CA ILE A 76 29.73 -16.51 15.90
C ILE A 76 28.49 -16.89 16.71
N ASN A 77 28.30 -16.25 17.86
CA ASN A 77 27.13 -16.48 18.70
C ASN A 77 25.99 -15.55 18.25
N GLU A 78 26.25 -14.24 18.27
CA GLU A 78 25.24 -13.22 17.94
C GLU A 78 25.90 -11.92 17.47
N VAL A 79 25.24 -11.20 16.55
CA VAL A 79 25.61 -9.85 16.13
C VAL A 79 24.48 -8.86 16.45
N ARG A 80 24.86 -7.64 16.79
CA ARG A 80 23.96 -6.47 16.87
C ARG A 80 24.60 -5.28 16.17
N THR A 81 23.77 -4.47 15.52
CA THR A 81 24.24 -3.26 14.86
C THR A 81 23.80 -1.98 15.57
N GLY A 82 24.58 -0.92 15.37
CA GLY A 82 24.30 0.40 15.88
C GLY A 82 24.98 1.49 15.06
N ARG A 83 24.77 2.74 15.47
CA ARG A 83 25.36 3.92 14.84
C ARG A 83 25.97 4.81 15.91
N SER A 84 27.15 5.35 15.66
CA SER A 84 27.80 6.33 16.52
C SER A 84 27.89 7.68 15.82
N TYR A 85 27.61 8.74 16.54
CA TYR A 85 27.82 10.13 16.12
C TYR A 85 28.67 10.83 17.15
N VAL A 86 29.84 11.32 16.73
CA VAL A 86 30.75 12.09 17.58
C VAL A 86 30.75 13.54 17.13
N ILE A 87 30.29 14.42 18.01
CA ILE A 87 30.24 15.87 17.80
C ILE A 87 31.57 16.45 18.30
N CYS A 88 32.27 17.16 17.41
CA CYS A 88 33.63 17.64 17.66
C CYS A 88 33.69 18.68 18.78
N ASP A 89 32.63 19.48 18.92
CA ASP A 89 32.49 20.47 19.97
C ASP A 89 31.72 19.89 21.18
N PRO A 90 32.04 20.30 22.42
CA PRO A 90 31.26 19.91 23.59
C PRO A 90 29.83 20.45 23.48
N VAL A 91 28.86 19.56 23.59
CA VAL A 91 27.43 19.86 23.63
C VAL A 91 26.87 19.31 24.93
N ASP A 92 25.97 20.05 25.59
CA ASP A 92 25.36 19.62 26.84
C ASP A 92 24.44 18.41 26.66
N GLU A 93 24.21 17.68 27.75
CA GLU A 93 23.45 16.44 27.73
C GLU A 93 21.98 16.62 27.28
N ALA A 94 21.35 17.75 27.62
CA ALA A 94 19.96 18.00 27.26
C ALA A 94 19.82 18.24 25.76
N GLU A 95 20.74 18.99 25.17
CA GLU A 95 20.80 19.23 23.74
C GLU A 95 21.14 17.94 22.97
N LEU A 96 22.05 17.10 23.46
CA LEU A 96 22.33 15.78 22.86
C LEU A 96 21.09 14.88 22.84
N LYS A 97 20.35 14.81 23.95
CA LYS A 97 19.08 14.05 24.03
C LYS A 97 18.06 14.59 23.04
N HIS A 98 17.98 15.91 22.89
CA HIS A 98 17.08 16.54 21.95
C HIS A 98 17.44 16.22 20.49
N ILE A 99 18.72 16.35 20.12
CA ILE A 99 19.22 16.00 18.79
C ILE A 99 18.95 14.52 18.49
N ALA A 100 19.26 13.63 19.43
CA ALA A 100 19.04 12.21 19.27
C ALA A 100 17.55 11.89 19.04
N ALA A 101 16.67 12.38 19.92
CA ALA A 101 15.23 12.10 19.83
C ALA A 101 14.56 12.71 18.59
N ARG A 102 14.98 13.90 18.16
CA ARG A 102 14.34 14.61 17.04
C ARG A 102 14.89 14.24 15.67
N VAL A 103 16.19 13.96 15.58
CA VAL A 103 16.88 13.86 14.28
C VAL A 103 17.45 12.46 14.02
N LEU A 104 18.15 11.87 15.00
CA LEU A 104 19.03 10.72 14.73
C LEU A 104 18.38 9.36 15.03
N ALA A 105 17.54 9.28 16.07
CA ALA A 105 16.94 8.04 16.55
C ALA A 105 15.45 7.97 16.21
N ASN A 106 14.94 6.76 16.04
CA ASN A 106 13.53 6.45 16.21
C ASN A 106 13.33 5.79 17.59
N GLY A 107 12.80 6.56 18.55
CA GLY A 107 12.58 6.09 19.92
C GLY A 107 11.65 4.87 20.04
N VAL A 108 10.93 4.50 18.98
CA VAL A 108 10.08 3.31 18.93
C VAL A 108 10.94 2.04 18.91
N ILE A 109 11.90 1.97 17.98
CA ILE A 109 12.71 0.78 17.71
C ILE A 109 14.15 0.89 18.21
N GLU A 110 14.62 2.09 18.57
CA GLU A 110 16.01 2.35 18.93
C GLU A 110 16.14 2.89 20.36
N SER A 111 17.30 2.61 20.96
CA SER A 111 17.77 3.12 22.23
C SER A 111 18.91 4.11 22.00
N VAL A 112 18.94 5.19 22.78
CA VAL A 112 19.95 6.24 22.70
C VAL A 112 20.89 6.15 23.90
N HIS A 113 22.19 6.10 23.63
CA HIS A 113 23.25 6.06 24.64
C HIS A 113 24.19 7.23 24.43
N LEU A 114 24.47 8.01 25.48
CA LEU A 114 25.36 9.18 25.40
C LEU A 114 26.82 8.85 25.77
N LYS A 115 27.09 7.56 25.90
CA LYS A 115 28.39 6.95 26.19
C LYS A 115 28.52 5.68 25.34
N PRO A 116 29.75 5.18 25.09
CA PRO A 116 29.94 3.92 24.39
C PRO A 116 29.11 2.79 25.00
N PHE A 117 28.26 2.16 24.18
CA PHE A 117 27.40 1.05 24.60
C PHE A 117 28.11 -0.28 24.33
N ILE A 118 28.68 -0.85 25.39
CA ILE A 118 29.40 -2.12 25.36
C ILE A 118 28.74 -3.06 26.38
N PRO A 119 27.65 -3.76 26.01
CA PRO A 119 26.97 -4.68 26.92
C PRO A 119 27.87 -5.88 27.22
N LYS A 120 27.86 -6.37 28.47
CA LYS A 120 28.59 -7.60 28.85
C LYS A 120 27.99 -8.86 28.22
N GLN A 121 26.69 -8.83 27.98
CA GLN A 121 25.91 -9.87 27.31
C GLN A 121 24.70 -9.20 26.68
N PHE A 122 24.24 -9.71 25.55
CA PHE A 122 22.98 -9.27 24.97
C PHE A 122 21.79 -9.72 25.82
N GLU A 123 20.79 -8.86 25.94
CA GLU A 123 19.56 -9.19 26.67
C GLU A 123 18.74 -10.21 25.88
N HIS A 124 18.39 -11.31 26.56
CA HIS A 124 17.55 -12.38 26.02
C HIS A 124 16.22 -12.44 26.77
N GLY A 125 15.16 -12.80 26.05
CA GLY A 125 13.85 -13.10 26.65
C GLY A 125 13.97 -14.24 27.66
N ARG A 126 13.34 -14.09 28.82
CA ARG A 126 13.25 -15.17 29.83
C ARG A 126 12.06 -16.06 29.50
N GLU A 127 12.19 -17.37 29.74
CA GLU A 127 11.04 -18.27 29.63
C GLU A 127 9.91 -17.82 30.56
N ASP A 128 8.73 -17.66 29.97
CA ASP A 128 7.52 -17.37 30.73
C ASP A 128 6.94 -18.66 31.33
N LYS A 129 6.31 -18.54 32.50
CA LYS A 129 5.65 -19.68 33.14
C LYS A 129 4.29 -19.88 32.50
N PHE A 130 4.10 -21.03 31.84
CA PHE A 130 2.82 -21.38 31.25
C PHE A 130 1.67 -21.27 32.26
N GLN A 131 0.67 -20.46 31.92
CA GLN A 131 -0.56 -20.31 32.67
C GLN A 131 -1.73 -20.22 31.69
N LEU A 132 -2.61 -21.22 31.70
CA LEU A 132 -3.87 -21.16 30.94
C LEU A 132 -4.81 -20.15 31.59
N ARG A 133 -5.22 -19.13 30.84
CA ARG A 133 -6.11 -18.08 31.33
C ARG A 133 -7.53 -18.24 30.77
N HIS A 134 -8.49 -18.41 31.67
CA HIS A 134 -9.91 -18.27 31.35
C HIS A 134 -10.37 -16.85 31.64
N VAL A 135 -11.15 -16.27 30.73
CA VAL A 135 -11.64 -14.89 30.83
C VAL A 135 -13.13 -14.91 31.18
N PRO A 136 -13.53 -14.51 32.40
CA PRO A 136 -14.93 -14.58 32.82
C PRO A 136 -15.75 -13.52 32.07
N ILE A 137 -16.50 -13.95 31.05
CA ILE A 137 -17.34 -13.09 30.22
C ILE A 137 -18.83 -13.33 30.45
N ARG A 138 -19.25 -14.55 30.80
CA ARG A 138 -20.65 -14.98 30.79
C ARG A 138 -21.58 -14.14 31.67
N GLU A 139 -21.07 -13.61 32.77
CA GLU A 139 -21.85 -12.85 33.76
C GLU A 139 -21.53 -11.34 33.75
N LEU A 140 -20.68 -10.87 32.82
CA LEU A 140 -20.34 -9.46 32.75
C LEU A 140 -21.53 -8.62 32.25
N THR A 141 -21.71 -7.46 32.88
CA THR A 141 -22.61 -6.40 32.41
C THR A 141 -22.00 -5.67 31.22
N GLU A 142 -22.81 -4.94 30.44
CA GLU A 142 -22.31 -4.18 29.28
C GLU A 142 -21.14 -3.23 29.61
N PRO A 143 -21.17 -2.43 30.71
CA PRO A 143 -20.03 -1.58 31.05
C PRO A 143 -18.75 -2.37 31.33
N ARG A 144 -18.87 -3.59 31.87
CA ARG A 144 -17.73 -4.47 32.12
C ARG A 144 -17.24 -5.16 30.85
N LEU A 145 -18.11 -5.45 29.89
CA LEU A 145 -17.73 -5.92 28.56
C LEU A 145 -16.95 -4.84 27.79
N ALA A 146 -17.43 -3.60 27.78
CA ALA A 146 -16.68 -2.48 27.19
C ALA A 146 -15.30 -2.32 27.83
N LYS A 147 -15.24 -2.38 29.17
CA LYS A 147 -13.98 -2.29 29.91
C LYS A 147 -13.01 -3.42 29.51
N LEU A 148 -13.49 -4.67 29.46
CA LEU A 148 -12.69 -5.82 29.04
C LEU A 148 -12.17 -5.66 27.60
N SER A 149 -13.02 -5.24 26.67
CA SER A 149 -12.63 -5.03 25.27
C SER A 149 -11.50 -4.00 25.13
N ARG A 150 -11.59 -2.89 25.88
CA ARG A 150 -10.59 -1.82 25.86
C ARG A 150 -9.29 -2.21 26.56
N GLU A 151 -9.36 -2.75 27.77
CA GLU A 151 -8.16 -3.10 28.55
C GLU A 151 -7.45 -4.36 28.04
N GLY A 152 -8.17 -5.23 27.34
CA GLY A 152 -7.61 -6.38 26.64
C GLY A 152 -7.18 -6.10 25.22
N HIS A 153 -7.23 -4.85 24.75
CA HIS A 153 -6.87 -4.48 23.37
C HIS A 153 -7.59 -5.30 22.27
N LEU A 154 -8.84 -5.72 22.56
CA LEU A 154 -9.67 -6.49 21.63
C LEU A 154 -10.37 -5.58 20.61
N PHE A 155 -10.66 -4.33 20.99
CA PHE A 155 -11.34 -3.31 20.18
C PHE A 155 -12.68 -3.78 19.57
N LEU A 156 -13.33 -4.76 20.20
CA LEU A 156 -14.68 -5.21 19.87
C LEU A 156 -15.73 -4.26 20.45
N SER A 157 -16.72 -3.90 19.63
CA SER A 157 -17.90 -3.13 20.02
C SER A 157 -18.79 -3.90 21.02
N ILE A 158 -19.69 -3.19 21.70
CA ILE A 158 -20.63 -3.84 22.64
C ILE A 158 -21.50 -4.93 21.97
N PRO A 159 -22.09 -4.73 20.78
CA PRO A 159 -22.80 -5.79 20.07
C PRO A 159 -21.93 -7.02 19.79
N GLU A 160 -20.68 -6.84 19.35
CA GLU A 160 -19.73 -7.94 19.12
C GLU A 160 -19.40 -8.67 20.42
N MET A 161 -19.06 -7.94 21.49
CA MET A 161 -18.80 -8.52 22.81
C MET A 161 -19.99 -9.29 23.37
N LYS A 162 -21.22 -8.83 23.12
CA LYS A 162 -22.45 -9.58 23.45
C LYS A 162 -22.59 -10.85 22.60
N GLY A 163 -22.31 -10.78 21.31
CA GLY A 163 -22.29 -11.95 20.42
C GLY A 163 -21.33 -13.04 20.93
N VAL A 164 -20.13 -12.63 21.36
CA VAL A 164 -19.15 -13.50 22.02
C VAL A 164 -19.68 -14.04 23.34
N GLN A 165 -20.20 -13.18 24.21
CA GLN A 165 -20.76 -13.57 25.51
C GLN A 165 -21.89 -14.60 25.35
N ASP A 166 -22.81 -14.39 24.41
CA ASP A 166 -23.95 -15.26 24.16
C ASP A 166 -23.52 -16.61 23.58
N TYR A 167 -22.49 -16.64 22.73
CA TYR A 167 -21.87 -17.88 22.28
C TYR A 167 -21.32 -18.69 23.47
N PHE A 168 -20.50 -18.09 24.32
CA PHE A 168 -19.90 -18.80 25.46
C PHE A 168 -20.91 -19.16 26.57
N ARG A 169 -22.00 -18.38 26.72
CA ARG A 169 -23.15 -18.78 27.54
C ARG A 169 -23.81 -20.05 27.04
N LYS A 170 -24.05 -20.16 25.73
CA LYS A 170 -24.63 -21.37 25.10
C LYS A 170 -23.71 -22.59 25.24
N GLN A 171 -22.40 -22.38 25.17
CA GLN A 171 -21.40 -23.44 25.39
C GLN A 171 -21.22 -23.80 26.87
N ASN A 172 -21.84 -23.06 27.80
CA ASN A 172 -21.73 -23.25 29.24
C ASN A 172 -20.27 -23.26 29.77
N ARG A 173 -19.39 -22.44 29.18
CA ARG A 173 -17.98 -22.29 29.60
C ARG A 173 -17.46 -20.89 29.37
N GLU A 174 -16.41 -20.51 30.10
CA GLU A 174 -15.68 -19.28 29.79
C GLU A 174 -14.73 -19.50 28.59
N PRO A 175 -14.50 -18.46 27.78
CA PRO A 175 -13.44 -18.48 26.78
C PRO A 175 -12.06 -18.49 27.44
N THR A 176 -11.06 -19.01 26.73
CA THR A 176 -9.66 -18.70 27.02
C THR A 176 -9.27 -17.37 26.39
N ASP A 177 -8.15 -16.79 26.84
CA ASP A 177 -7.61 -15.56 26.26
C ASP A 177 -7.32 -15.70 24.76
N ILE A 178 -6.67 -16.80 24.32
CA ILE A 178 -6.40 -17.06 22.90
C ILE A 178 -7.67 -17.18 22.05
N GLU A 179 -8.77 -17.67 22.61
CA GLU A 179 -10.06 -17.73 21.90
C GLU A 179 -10.66 -16.33 21.70
N LEU A 180 -10.58 -15.47 22.71
CA LEU A 180 -11.02 -14.08 22.59
C LEU A 180 -10.15 -13.29 21.60
N GLU A 181 -8.83 -13.47 21.68
CA GLU A 181 -7.89 -12.86 20.74
C GLU A 181 -8.15 -13.32 19.31
N THR A 182 -8.36 -14.62 19.09
CA THR A 182 -8.71 -15.18 17.76
C THR A 182 -9.97 -14.51 17.20
N ILE A 183 -11.01 -14.34 18.01
CA ILE A 183 -12.24 -13.66 17.59
C ILE A 183 -11.98 -12.18 17.32
N ALA A 184 -11.22 -11.49 18.18
CA ALA A 184 -10.91 -10.07 18.02
C ALA A 184 -10.14 -9.78 16.73
N GLN A 185 -9.13 -10.59 16.40
CA GLN A 185 -8.39 -10.46 15.14
C GLN A 185 -9.31 -10.73 13.94
N THR A 186 -10.07 -11.83 13.99
CA THR A 186 -10.95 -12.23 12.88
C THR A 186 -12.10 -11.24 12.64
N TRP A 187 -12.63 -10.59 13.69
CA TRP A 187 -13.76 -9.64 13.61
C TRP A 187 -13.32 -8.18 13.54
N SER A 188 -12.01 -7.92 13.41
CA SER A 188 -11.46 -6.56 13.27
C SER A 188 -11.97 -5.89 11.99
N GLU A 189 -11.96 -4.54 11.95
CA GLU A 189 -12.31 -3.80 10.73
C GLU A 189 -11.36 -4.17 9.58
N HIS A 190 -10.07 -4.34 9.89
CA HIS A 190 -9.02 -4.67 8.93
C HIS A 190 -9.23 -6.04 8.25
N CYS A 191 -9.77 -7.04 8.95
CA CYS A 191 -9.98 -8.38 8.39
C CYS A 191 -11.36 -8.56 7.74
N VAL A 192 -12.42 -8.00 8.35
CA VAL A 192 -13.79 -8.19 7.84
C VAL A 192 -14.19 -7.12 6.83
N HIS A 193 -13.64 -5.90 6.90
CA HIS A 193 -14.10 -4.72 6.15
C HIS A 193 -15.56 -4.38 6.49
N LYS A 194 -15.88 -4.28 7.79
CA LYS A 194 -17.26 -4.26 8.28
C LYS A 194 -18.03 -3.08 7.73
N THR A 195 -17.41 -1.90 7.66
CA THR A 195 -18.03 -0.67 7.15
C THR A 195 -18.49 -0.85 5.70
N LEU A 196 -17.61 -1.34 4.83
CA LEU A 196 -17.92 -1.56 3.42
C LEU A 196 -18.90 -2.72 3.20
N LYS A 197 -18.90 -3.73 4.09
CA LYS A 197 -19.85 -4.86 4.04
C LYS A 197 -21.18 -4.61 4.76
N SER A 198 -21.31 -3.49 5.48
CA SER A 198 -22.51 -3.16 6.24
C SER A 198 -23.66 -2.72 5.34
N ALA A 199 -24.88 -2.89 5.85
CA ALA A 199 -26.03 -2.21 5.27
C ALA A 199 -25.93 -0.71 5.54
N VAL A 200 -26.32 0.11 4.57
CA VAL A 200 -26.27 1.57 4.68
C VAL A 200 -27.64 2.14 4.31
N GLU A 201 -28.25 2.85 5.26
CA GLU A 201 -29.44 3.66 5.05
C GLU A 201 -29.01 5.09 4.69
N ILE A 202 -29.44 5.57 3.52
CA ILE A 202 -28.97 6.83 2.94
C ILE A 202 -30.14 7.81 2.90
N GLU A 203 -29.95 8.97 3.49
CA GLU A 203 -30.80 10.15 3.29
C GLU A 203 -30.19 11.05 2.23
N VAL A 204 -30.97 11.34 1.18
CA VAL A 204 -30.55 12.20 0.08
C VAL A 204 -31.13 13.59 0.29
N ARG A 205 -30.25 14.60 0.30
CA ARG A 205 -30.60 16.01 0.46
C ARG A 205 -30.19 16.81 -0.75
N ASP A 206 -30.93 17.88 -1.04
CA ASP A 206 -30.49 18.89 -2.01
C ASP A 206 -29.48 19.88 -1.39
N GLU A 207 -28.98 20.82 -2.21
CA GLU A 207 -28.03 21.86 -1.79
C GLU A 207 -28.56 22.78 -0.68
N THR A 208 -29.89 22.89 -0.54
CA THR A 208 -30.54 23.69 0.52
C THR A 208 -30.66 22.91 1.83
N GLY A 209 -30.30 21.63 1.82
CA GLY A 209 -30.40 20.72 2.95
C GLY A 209 -31.77 20.06 3.11
N LYS A 210 -32.69 20.25 2.15
CA LYS A 210 -34.01 19.60 2.15
C LYS A 210 -33.85 18.14 1.73
N VAL A 211 -34.49 17.24 2.46
CA VAL A 211 -34.55 15.81 2.11
C VAL A 211 -35.37 15.65 0.83
N ILE A 212 -34.76 15.05 -0.19
CA ILE A 212 -35.38 14.80 -1.50
C ILE A 212 -35.59 13.31 -1.77
N GLY A 213 -35.00 12.43 -0.95
CA GLY A 213 -35.22 10.99 -1.09
C GLY A 213 -34.45 10.16 -0.06
N HIS A 214 -34.68 8.85 -0.12
CA HIS A 214 -33.93 7.86 0.67
C HIS A 214 -33.48 6.71 -0.23
N ARG A 215 -32.29 6.17 0.01
CA ARG A 215 -31.75 4.97 -0.65
C ARG A 215 -31.26 3.97 0.39
N ARG A 216 -31.06 2.72 -0.02
CA ARG A 216 -30.49 1.69 0.86
C ARG A 216 -29.59 0.76 0.06
N TYR A 217 -28.41 0.48 0.61
CA TYR A 217 -27.58 -0.66 0.22
C TYR A 217 -27.63 -1.72 1.32
N GLY A 218 -27.79 -2.99 0.95
CA GLY A 218 -27.75 -4.11 1.90
C GLY A 218 -26.32 -4.50 2.26
N ASN A 219 -25.39 -4.26 1.35
CA ASN A 219 -23.94 -4.35 1.53
C ASN A 219 -23.30 -3.35 0.56
N LEU A 220 -22.67 -2.29 1.07
CA LEU A 220 -22.22 -1.17 0.24
C LEU A 220 -21.28 -1.62 -0.89
N ILE A 221 -20.21 -2.35 -0.59
CA ILE A 221 -19.24 -2.77 -1.61
C ILE A 221 -19.80 -3.83 -2.56
N ARG A 222 -20.58 -4.78 -2.04
CA ARG A 222 -21.16 -5.84 -2.87
C ARG A 222 -22.15 -5.24 -3.86
N ASP A 223 -23.04 -4.38 -3.37
CA ASP A 223 -24.13 -3.82 -4.15
C ASP A 223 -23.65 -2.72 -5.13
N THR A 224 -22.38 -2.29 -5.04
CA THR A 224 -21.74 -1.34 -5.95
C THR A 224 -20.64 -1.99 -6.81
N ILE A 225 -19.43 -2.15 -6.27
CA ILE A 225 -18.21 -2.55 -6.99
C ILE A 225 -18.24 -4.03 -7.41
N PHE A 226 -18.63 -4.93 -6.51
CA PHE A 226 -18.66 -6.37 -6.82
C PHE A 226 -19.72 -6.67 -7.89
N ASN A 227 -20.95 -6.20 -7.71
CA ASN A 227 -22.05 -6.48 -8.64
C ASN A 227 -21.81 -5.87 -10.03
N SER A 228 -21.23 -4.66 -10.11
CA SER A 228 -20.87 -4.07 -11.41
C SER A 228 -19.81 -4.90 -12.13
N THR A 229 -18.78 -5.35 -11.42
CA THR A 229 -17.76 -6.26 -11.95
C THR A 229 -18.37 -7.58 -12.45
N MET A 230 -19.21 -8.22 -11.63
CA MET A 230 -19.85 -9.49 -12.02
C MET A 230 -20.81 -9.32 -13.21
N ALA A 231 -21.46 -8.16 -13.35
CA ALA A 231 -22.27 -7.84 -14.51
C ALA A 231 -21.43 -7.75 -15.79
N LEU A 232 -20.25 -7.13 -15.74
CA LEU A 232 -19.31 -7.06 -16.89
C LEU A 232 -18.77 -8.45 -17.29
N MET A 233 -18.64 -9.36 -16.32
CA MET A 233 -18.20 -10.74 -16.55
C MET A 233 -19.35 -11.65 -17.01
N ASN A 234 -20.58 -11.15 -17.17
CA ASN A 234 -21.80 -11.94 -17.44
C ASN A 234 -22.03 -13.09 -16.42
N ARG A 235 -21.49 -12.97 -15.21
CA ARG A 235 -21.60 -14.00 -14.16
C ARG A 235 -22.82 -13.80 -13.25
N VAL A 236 -23.69 -12.84 -13.59
CA VAL A 236 -24.99 -12.64 -12.95
C VAL A 236 -26.12 -12.99 -13.93
N SER A 237 -26.67 -14.18 -13.79
CA SER A 237 -28.00 -14.49 -14.32
C SER A 237 -29.05 -13.90 -13.37
N GLY A 238 -29.71 -12.80 -13.74
CA GLY A 238 -31.02 -12.46 -13.16
C GLY A 238 -31.21 -11.09 -12.48
N PHE A 239 -30.62 -9.99 -12.96
CA PHE A 239 -31.11 -8.66 -12.60
C PHE A 239 -31.15 -7.74 -13.84
N GLY A 240 -32.37 -7.51 -14.35
CA GLY A 240 -32.61 -6.46 -15.34
C GLY A 240 -32.60 -5.11 -14.66
N VAL A 241 -31.53 -4.33 -14.82
CA VAL A 241 -31.54 -2.90 -14.54
C VAL A 241 -31.93 -2.18 -15.83
N ARG A 242 -33.16 -1.67 -15.92
CA ARG A 242 -33.51 -0.65 -16.91
C ARG A 242 -33.44 0.71 -16.24
N VAL A 243 -32.59 1.58 -16.76
CA VAL A 243 -32.55 2.99 -16.38
C VAL A 243 -33.48 3.75 -17.33
N SER A 244 -34.59 4.24 -16.81
CA SER A 244 -35.41 5.27 -17.46
C SER A 244 -36.00 6.18 -16.40
N GLY A 245 -35.61 7.46 -16.40
CA GLY A 245 -36.31 8.57 -15.72
C GLY A 245 -36.75 8.35 -14.27
N GLU A 246 -35.99 8.91 -13.33
CA GLU A 246 -36.37 9.32 -11.97
C GLU A 246 -36.89 8.31 -10.92
N GLU A 247 -37.17 7.03 -11.22
CA GLU A 247 -37.42 6.04 -10.15
C GLU A 247 -36.82 4.64 -10.43
N THR A 248 -36.21 4.05 -9.40
CA THR A 248 -35.76 2.64 -9.40
C THR A 248 -36.88 1.76 -8.84
N VAL A 249 -37.64 1.09 -9.71
CA VAL A 249 -38.66 0.12 -9.29
C VAL A 249 -38.19 -1.29 -9.62
N ILE A 250 -38.21 -2.17 -8.63
CA ILE A 250 -37.87 -3.60 -8.77
C ILE A 250 -39.10 -4.33 -9.34
N ASP A 251 -39.02 -4.82 -10.57
CA ASP A 251 -40.06 -5.67 -11.19
C ASP A 251 -39.65 -7.16 -11.18
N PRO A 252 -40.25 -7.99 -10.31
CA PRO A 252 -39.95 -9.42 -10.22
C PRO A 252 -40.53 -10.27 -11.37
N SER A 253 -41.20 -9.67 -12.37
CA SER A 253 -41.86 -10.40 -13.48
C SER A 253 -41.11 -10.34 -14.83
N SER A 254 -39.99 -9.62 -14.90
CA SER A 254 -39.25 -9.48 -16.17
C SER A 254 -38.48 -10.76 -16.54
N SER A 255 -38.84 -11.34 -17.68
CA SER A 255 -38.11 -12.47 -18.29
C SER A 255 -36.74 -11.99 -18.81
N PRO A 256 -35.71 -12.88 -18.87
CA PRO A 256 -34.37 -12.50 -19.31
C PRO A 256 -34.40 -11.87 -20.70
N ASN A 257 -33.79 -10.69 -20.82
CA ASN A 257 -33.60 -10.02 -22.10
C ASN A 257 -32.69 -10.90 -22.99
N PRO A 258 -33.12 -11.32 -24.20
CA PRO A 258 -32.33 -12.20 -25.07
C PRO A 258 -31.10 -11.54 -25.71
N ASP A 259 -30.84 -10.26 -25.41
CA ASP A 259 -29.62 -9.56 -25.80
C ASP A 259 -28.46 -9.98 -24.89
N THR A 260 -27.99 -11.21 -25.11
CA THR A 260 -26.72 -11.72 -24.56
C THR A 260 -25.57 -10.93 -25.18
N ARG A 261 -25.27 -9.75 -24.61
CA ARG A 261 -24.00 -9.06 -24.90
C ARG A 261 -22.86 -10.02 -24.61
N THR A 262 -21.93 -10.16 -25.55
CA THR A 262 -20.64 -10.84 -25.31
C THR A 262 -20.02 -10.28 -24.03
N PRO A 263 -19.50 -11.12 -23.11
CA PRO A 263 -18.90 -10.62 -21.87
C PRO A 263 -17.79 -9.62 -22.19
N THR A 264 -17.83 -8.44 -21.61
CA THR A 264 -16.79 -7.41 -21.83
C THR A 264 -15.55 -7.68 -20.98
N ALA A 265 -15.65 -8.54 -19.95
CA ALA A 265 -14.58 -8.89 -19.02
C ALA A 265 -14.28 -10.40 -18.95
N ASP A 266 -14.37 -11.14 -20.07
CA ASP A 266 -14.10 -12.59 -20.12
C ASP A 266 -12.63 -12.95 -19.77
N PHE A 267 -11.75 -11.96 -19.78
CA PHE A 267 -10.35 -12.10 -19.44
C PHE A 267 -10.07 -12.12 -17.92
N CYS A 268 -11.06 -11.84 -17.06
CA CYS A 268 -10.95 -11.92 -15.61
C CYS A 268 -11.07 -13.38 -15.12
N LEU A 269 -10.00 -13.91 -14.51
CA LEU A 269 -9.90 -15.32 -14.13
C LEU A 269 -10.24 -15.56 -12.65
N SER A 270 -9.76 -14.71 -11.74
CA SER A 270 -10.06 -14.75 -10.31
C SER A 270 -10.25 -13.33 -9.77
N VAL A 271 -11.39 -13.07 -9.13
CA VAL A 271 -11.81 -11.73 -8.71
C VAL A 271 -12.50 -11.83 -7.35
N PHE A 272 -12.04 -11.05 -6.37
CA PHE A 272 -12.56 -11.04 -4.98
C PHE A 272 -12.63 -12.41 -4.28
N LYS A 273 -11.77 -13.36 -4.66
CA LYS A 273 -11.74 -14.74 -4.11
C LYS A 273 -10.40 -15.09 -3.44
N ASP A 274 -9.33 -14.38 -3.79
CA ASP A 274 -7.95 -14.69 -3.42
C ASP A 274 -7.21 -13.41 -2.97
N ASN A 275 -5.96 -13.54 -2.55
CA ASN A 275 -5.10 -12.45 -2.08
C ASN A 275 -4.91 -11.34 -3.13
N ALA A 276 -5.00 -11.67 -4.42
CA ALA A 276 -4.90 -10.72 -5.52
C ALA A 276 -5.95 -11.01 -6.61
N GLY A 277 -6.25 -9.99 -7.42
CA GLY A 277 -7.08 -10.13 -8.61
C GLY A 277 -6.25 -10.68 -9.78
N VAL A 278 -6.81 -11.59 -10.58
CA VAL A 278 -6.11 -12.30 -11.66
C VAL A 278 -6.81 -12.08 -13.00
N ILE A 279 -6.03 -11.68 -14.01
CA ILE A 279 -6.47 -11.54 -15.40
C ILE A 279 -5.62 -12.39 -16.36
N ALA A 280 -6.21 -12.79 -17.47
CA ALA A 280 -5.55 -13.53 -18.54
C ALA A 280 -4.40 -12.74 -19.16
N PHE A 281 -3.24 -13.39 -19.34
CA PHE A 281 -2.08 -12.83 -20.04
C PHE A 281 -1.91 -13.45 -21.44
N ASP A 282 -1.80 -14.76 -21.50
CA ASP A 282 -1.82 -15.58 -22.71
C ASP A 282 -2.58 -16.89 -22.46
N GLU A 283 -2.59 -17.85 -23.38
CA GLU A 283 -3.35 -19.10 -23.23
C GLU A 283 -2.88 -19.99 -22.06
N THR A 284 -1.63 -19.84 -21.62
CA THR A 284 -1.01 -20.68 -20.59
C THR A 284 -0.82 -19.96 -19.26
N ASP A 285 -0.68 -18.64 -19.29
CA ASP A 285 -0.33 -17.81 -18.15
C ASP A 285 -1.37 -16.69 -17.92
N ALA A 286 -1.37 -16.21 -16.69
CA ALA A 286 -2.17 -15.11 -16.19
C ALA A 286 -1.28 -14.16 -15.38
N VAL A 287 -1.77 -12.93 -15.16
CA VAL A 287 -1.11 -11.97 -14.29
C VAL A 287 -2.04 -11.58 -13.15
N CYS A 288 -1.48 -11.45 -11.97
CA CYS A 288 -2.20 -10.97 -10.79
C CYS A 288 -1.68 -9.60 -10.36
N PHE A 289 -2.55 -8.80 -9.75
CA PHE A 289 -2.18 -7.51 -9.19
C PHE A 289 -2.88 -7.30 -7.86
N LYS A 290 -2.11 -6.83 -6.88
CA LYS A 290 -2.58 -6.40 -5.58
C LYS A 290 -1.96 -5.06 -5.22
N VAL A 291 -2.73 -4.26 -4.49
CA VAL A 291 -2.27 -3.05 -3.81
C VAL A 291 -2.82 -3.10 -2.39
N GLU A 292 -1.97 -2.72 -1.44
CA GLU A 292 -2.24 -2.67 -0.01
C GLU A 292 -1.86 -1.29 0.56
N THR A 293 -2.29 -1.00 1.78
CA THR A 293 -1.97 0.26 2.49
C THR A 293 -1.22 -0.03 3.79
N HIS A 294 -0.26 0.82 4.15
CA HIS A 294 0.53 0.67 5.38
C HIS A 294 0.70 2.01 6.13
N ASN A 295 -0.41 2.74 6.28
CA ASN A 295 -0.47 4.15 6.71
C ASN A 295 -0.02 4.35 8.18
N HIS A 296 -0.75 3.76 9.13
CA HIS A 296 -0.51 3.94 10.56
C HIS A 296 0.91 3.53 11.00
N PRO A 297 1.44 2.37 10.57
CA PRO A 297 2.82 2.03 10.91
C PRO A 297 3.83 3.00 10.27
N SER A 298 3.55 3.50 9.06
CA SER A 298 4.41 4.49 8.39
C SER A 298 4.37 5.88 9.06
N ALA A 299 3.33 6.19 9.84
CA ALA A 299 3.28 7.40 10.66
C ALA A 299 4.23 7.35 11.86
N ILE A 300 4.49 6.14 12.38
CA ILE A 300 5.25 5.87 13.61
C ILE A 300 6.71 5.46 13.31
N GLU A 301 6.90 4.55 12.36
CA GLU A 301 8.20 4.06 11.90
C GLU A 301 8.15 4.00 10.36
N PRO A 302 8.49 5.10 9.66
CA PRO A 302 8.21 5.23 8.23
C PRO A 302 9.06 4.30 7.34
N TYR A 303 10.26 3.95 7.76
CA TYR A 303 11.14 3.05 7.00
C TYR A 303 10.59 1.62 7.01
N GLY A 304 10.37 1.07 8.19
CA GLY A 304 9.81 -0.24 8.47
C GLY A 304 8.39 -0.36 7.93
N GLY A 305 7.53 0.64 8.19
CA GLY A 305 6.16 0.66 7.68
C GLY A 305 6.09 0.57 6.15
N ALA A 306 6.91 1.33 5.42
CA ALA A 306 6.95 1.24 3.96
C ALA A 306 7.58 -0.07 3.46
N ALA A 307 8.65 -0.53 4.13
CA ALA A 307 9.35 -1.77 3.79
C ALA A 307 8.45 -3.00 3.96
N THR A 308 7.74 -3.11 5.09
CA THR A 308 6.79 -4.20 5.35
C THR A 308 5.51 -4.07 4.54
N GLY A 309 5.10 -2.86 4.15
CA GLY A 309 4.03 -2.67 3.18
C GLY A 309 4.36 -3.33 1.83
N ILE A 310 5.55 -3.06 1.29
CA ILE A 310 6.04 -3.73 0.07
C ILE A 310 6.20 -5.24 0.29
N GLY A 311 6.81 -5.64 1.40
CA GLY A 311 7.01 -7.05 1.74
C GLY A 311 5.70 -7.84 1.83
N GLY A 312 4.69 -7.29 2.51
CA GLY A 312 3.35 -7.86 2.62
C GLY A 312 2.67 -8.02 1.26
N CYS A 313 2.66 -6.97 0.44
CA CYS A 313 2.03 -7.03 -0.87
C CYS A 313 2.73 -8.04 -1.82
N ILE A 314 4.05 -8.21 -1.72
CA ILE A 314 4.77 -9.27 -2.43
C ILE A 314 4.31 -10.65 -1.96
N ARG A 315 4.04 -10.83 -0.65
CA ARG A 315 3.52 -12.09 -0.12
C ARG A 315 2.09 -12.36 -0.55
N ASP A 316 1.25 -11.35 -0.71
CA ASP A 316 -0.09 -11.53 -1.30
C ASP A 316 -0.03 -12.10 -2.72
N VAL A 317 0.89 -11.57 -3.54
CA VAL A 317 1.15 -12.09 -4.89
C VAL A 317 1.68 -13.53 -4.83
N LEU A 318 2.63 -13.82 -3.94
CA LEU A 318 3.11 -15.19 -3.69
C LEU A 318 2.04 -16.12 -3.09
N GLY A 319 1.02 -15.58 -2.44
CA GLY A 319 -0.11 -16.31 -1.87
C GLY A 319 -1.25 -16.52 -2.87
N THR A 320 -1.23 -15.85 -4.02
CA THR A 320 -2.28 -15.97 -5.03
C THR A 320 -2.20 -17.32 -5.74
N GLY A 321 -3.31 -18.06 -5.80
CA GLY A 321 -3.34 -19.43 -6.30
C GLY A 321 -2.35 -20.34 -5.55
N LEU A 322 -1.60 -21.16 -6.30
CA LEU A 322 -0.49 -21.95 -5.76
C LEU A 322 0.85 -21.18 -5.80
N GLY A 323 0.80 -19.86 -5.94
CA GLY A 323 1.92 -18.94 -5.90
C GLY A 323 2.27 -18.31 -7.24
N ALA A 324 2.00 -17.01 -7.37
CA ALA A 324 2.43 -16.21 -8.51
C ALA A 324 3.87 -15.71 -8.31
N ARG A 325 4.66 -15.65 -9.38
CA ARG A 325 6.01 -15.09 -9.35
C ARG A 325 5.93 -13.55 -9.43
N PRO A 326 6.36 -12.78 -8.42
CA PRO A 326 6.40 -11.33 -8.49
C PRO A 326 7.30 -10.83 -9.63
N VAL A 327 6.80 -9.86 -10.40
CA VAL A 327 7.50 -9.31 -11.59
C VAL A 327 7.70 -7.81 -11.54
N ALA A 328 6.88 -7.08 -10.78
CA ALA A 328 7.00 -5.63 -10.64
C ALA A 328 6.29 -5.14 -9.38
N ASN A 329 6.84 -4.11 -8.75
CA ASN A 329 6.21 -3.39 -7.65
C ASN A 329 5.74 -2.02 -8.12
N THR A 330 4.76 -1.47 -7.41
CA THR A 330 4.36 -0.05 -7.48
C THR A 330 4.39 0.56 -6.09
N ASN A 331 4.56 1.87 -6.02
CA ASN A 331 4.49 2.58 -4.75
C ASN A 331 3.90 3.98 -4.93
N VAL A 332 2.84 4.29 -4.18
CA VAL A 332 2.21 5.61 -4.14
C VAL A 332 2.19 6.09 -2.70
N PHE A 333 2.49 7.35 -2.44
CA PHE A 333 2.38 7.87 -1.08
C PHE A 333 1.91 9.31 -1.01
N CYS A 334 1.13 9.61 0.03
CA CYS A 334 0.60 10.94 0.33
C CYS A 334 1.22 11.44 1.64
N VAL A 335 1.92 12.57 1.59
CA VAL A 335 2.64 13.13 2.75
C VAL A 335 2.43 14.64 2.84
N ALA A 336 2.67 15.23 4.00
CA ALA A 336 2.72 16.69 4.10
C ALA A 336 3.96 17.27 3.38
N PHE A 337 3.92 18.58 3.10
CA PHE A 337 5.00 19.23 2.36
C PHE A 337 6.34 19.14 3.12
N PRO A 338 7.46 18.81 2.45
CA PRO A 338 8.75 18.58 3.11
C PRO A 338 9.40 19.85 3.67
N ASP A 339 8.93 21.04 3.28
CA ASP A 339 9.35 22.35 3.78
C ASP A 339 8.44 22.88 4.90
N TYR A 340 7.54 22.05 5.44
CA TYR A 340 6.69 22.39 6.57
C TYR A 340 7.48 23.07 7.70
N GLY A 341 6.99 24.21 8.18
CA GLY A 341 7.63 24.96 9.27
C GLY A 341 8.76 25.90 8.86
N ARG A 342 9.21 25.93 7.59
CA ARG A 342 10.25 26.87 7.16
C ARG A 342 9.71 28.30 7.03
N VAL A 343 10.34 29.23 7.74
CA VAL A 343 10.14 30.67 7.51
C VAL A 343 10.87 31.05 6.22
N SER A 344 10.15 31.58 5.23
CA SER A 344 10.71 32.12 4.00
C SER A 344 11.60 33.34 4.32
N GLY A 345 12.87 33.10 4.67
CA GLY A 345 13.74 34.14 5.21
C GLY A 345 15.22 33.74 5.29
N VAL A 346 15.76 33.06 4.27
CA VAL A 346 17.23 32.99 4.07
C VAL A 346 17.50 33.09 2.59
N GLY A 347 18.15 34.19 2.20
CA GLY A 347 18.36 34.58 0.81
C GLY A 347 19.17 33.57 0.00
N SER A 348 18.67 33.31 -1.21
CA SER A 348 19.49 32.84 -2.32
C SER A 348 20.62 33.86 -2.57
N ARG A 349 21.85 33.53 -2.17
CA ARG A 349 23.05 34.17 -2.74
C ARG A 349 23.28 33.56 -4.12
N VAL A 350 22.48 33.99 -5.10
CA VAL A 350 22.88 33.93 -6.50
C VAL A 350 23.25 35.36 -6.90
N SER A 351 24.49 35.47 -7.36
CA SER A 351 25.13 36.70 -7.82
C SER A 351 24.29 37.44 -8.86
N GLY A 352 23.95 38.69 -8.54
CA GLY A 352 23.97 39.80 -9.48
C GLY A 352 23.07 39.71 -10.72
N GLU A 353 21.76 39.69 -10.54
CA GLU A 353 20.81 40.41 -11.41
C GLU A 353 19.47 40.54 -10.67
N LYS A 354 18.93 41.76 -10.60
CA LYS A 354 17.68 42.06 -9.89
C LYS A 354 16.49 41.47 -10.65
N ALA A 355 16.16 40.21 -10.39
CA ALA A 355 14.83 39.69 -10.67
C ALA A 355 13.84 40.22 -9.61
N ALA A 356 12.71 40.77 -10.06
CA ALA A 356 11.62 41.21 -9.20
C ALA A 356 11.11 40.03 -8.34
N PRO A 357 10.56 40.29 -7.13
CA PRO A 357 10.08 39.24 -6.26
C PRO A 357 8.95 38.47 -6.94
N THR A 358 9.19 37.20 -7.22
CA THR A 358 8.17 36.26 -7.70
C THR A 358 7.05 36.20 -6.66
N PRO A 359 5.78 36.48 -7.02
CA PRO A 359 4.67 36.23 -6.12
C PRO A 359 4.45 34.72 -6.07
N THR A 360 5.06 34.03 -5.12
CA THR A 360 4.54 32.74 -4.66
C THR A 360 3.13 32.99 -4.11
N PRO A 361 2.07 32.38 -4.66
CA PRO A 361 0.73 32.49 -4.10
C PRO A 361 0.75 31.93 -2.68
N LYS A 362 0.09 32.62 -1.77
CA LYS A 362 -0.10 32.17 -0.39
C LYS A 362 -1.11 31.04 -0.42
N PRO A 363 -0.76 29.80 -0.07
CA PRO A 363 -1.78 28.86 0.39
C PRO A 363 -2.39 29.49 1.65
N GLU A 364 -3.71 29.46 1.79
CA GLU A 364 -4.39 29.77 3.05
C GLU A 364 -4.07 28.72 4.13
N THR A 365 -2.80 28.61 4.51
CA THR A 365 -2.38 28.12 5.82
C THR A 365 -1.18 28.96 6.21
N ARG A 366 -1.44 29.87 7.16
CA ARG A 366 -0.51 30.74 7.87
C ARG A 366 0.92 30.21 7.92
N SER A 367 1.89 31.12 7.77
CA SER A 367 3.23 31.08 8.38
C SER A 367 3.23 30.26 9.68
N ARG A 368 3.53 28.97 9.57
CA ARG A 368 3.65 28.04 10.67
C ARG A 368 5.14 27.91 10.95
N THR A 369 5.56 28.24 12.17
CA THR A 369 6.95 28.10 12.63
C THR A 369 7.29 26.61 12.80
N PRO A 370 8.57 26.21 12.91
CA PRO A 370 8.95 24.82 13.21
C PRO A 370 8.28 24.26 14.48
N ASP A 371 7.91 25.14 15.43
CA ASP A 371 7.22 24.81 16.68
C ASP A 371 5.73 24.41 16.51
N SER A 372 5.22 24.38 15.27
CA SER A 372 3.82 24.06 14.95
C SER A 372 3.55 22.58 14.61
N LEU A 373 4.57 21.72 14.69
CA LEU A 373 4.38 20.28 14.53
C LEU A 373 3.62 19.71 15.73
N PRO A 374 2.49 19.01 15.53
CA PRO A 374 1.81 18.35 16.63
C PRO A 374 2.73 17.41 17.39
N ARG A 375 2.53 17.30 18.71
CA ARG A 375 3.28 16.36 19.55
C ARG A 375 3.06 14.93 19.03
N GLY A 376 4.11 14.11 19.04
CA GLY A 376 4.07 12.73 18.54
C GLY A 376 4.20 12.58 17.01
N VAL A 377 4.13 13.68 16.25
CA VAL A 377 4.25 13.62 14.78
C VAL A 377 5.71 13.74 14.31
N ILE A 378 6.09 12.89 13.36
CA ILE A 378 7.39 12.94 12.69
C ILE A 378 7.35 14.00 11.56
N HIS A 379 8.44 14.77 11.45
CA HIS A 379 8.54 15.82 10.42
C HIS A 379 8.35 15.23 8.99
N PRO A 380 7.56 15.86 8.09
CA PRO A 380 7.23 15.31 6.77
C PRO A 380 8.44 14.96 5.89
N LYS A 381 9.47 15.81 5.91
CA LYS A 381 10.75 15.50 5.25
C LYS A 381 11.35 14.16 5.69
N ARG A 382 11.29 13.84 6.99
CA ARG A 382 11.79 12.57 7.54
C ARG A 382 10.88 11.41 7.14
N ILE A 383 9.55 11.57 7.21
CA ILE A 383 8.58 10.59 6.69
C ILE A 383 8.93 10.23 5.23
N LEU A 384 9.00 11.24 4.36
CA LEU A 384 9.25 11.07 2.93
C LEU A 384 10.58 10.36 2.66
N GLN A 385 11.68 10.78 3.30
CA GLN A 385 12.99 10.15 3.13
C GLN A 385 13.00 8.69 3.59
N GLN A 386 12.34 8.38 4.70
CA GLN A 386 12.33 7.04 5.26
C GLN A 386 11.38 6.09 4.52
N VAL A 387 10.20 6.55 4.09
CA VAL A 387 9.30 5.78 3.21
C VAL A 387 10.02 5.40 1.92
N VAL A 388 10.70 6.36 1.28
CA VAL A 388 11.48 6.11 0.07
C VAL A 388 12.61 5.10 0.33
N ALA A 389 13.32 5.23 1.46
CA ALA A 389 14.36 4.27 1.83
C ALA A 389 13.81 2.86 2.10
N GLY A 390 12.66 2.73 2.75
CA GLY A 390 12.02 1.44 3.03
C GLY A 390 11.61 0.70 1.75
N VAL A 391 10.97 1.41 0.82
CA VAL A 391 10.57 0.86 -0.49
C VAL A 391 11.79 0.45 -1.32
N ARG A 392 12.81 1.32 -1.37
CA ARG A 392 14.08 1.03 -2.03
C ARG A 392 14.70 -0.24 -1.48
N ASP A 393 14.90 -0.28 -0.18
CA ASP A 393 15.68 -1.33 0.46
C ASP A 393 14.99 -2.68 0.36
N TYR A 394 13.66 -2.73 0.49
CA TYR A 394 12.93 -4.00 0.37
C TYR A 394 12.82 -4.47 -1.08
N GLY A 395 12.34 -3.62 -2.00
CA GLY A 395 12.16 -3.95 -3.41
C GLY A 395 13.47 -4.35 -4.10
N ASN A 396 14.53 -3.56 -3.91
CA ASN A 396 15.83 -3.83 -4.54
C ASN A 396 16.45 -5.13 -4.02
N ARG A 397 16.39 -5.39 -2.70
CA ARG A 397 16.95 -6.63 -2.11
C ARG A 397 16.15 -7.87 -2.49
N MET A 398 14.83 -7.73 -2.71
CA MET A 398 14.00 -8.81 -3.28
C MET A 398 14.32 -9.09 -4.76
N GLY A 399 14.97 -8.15 -5.46
CA GLY A 399 15.19 -8.26 -6.90
C GLY A 399 13.89 -8.15 -7.70
N ILE A 400 12.98 -7.26 -7.26
CA ILE A 400 11.72 -6.95 -7.95
C ILE A 400 11.71 -5.44 -8.24
N PRO A 401 11.61 -5.02 -9.51
CA PRO A 401 11.71 -3.61 -9.87
C PRO A 401 10.48 -2.83 -9.42
N THR A 402 10.65 -1.60 -8.92
CA THR A 402 9.53 -0.70 -8.57
C THR A 402 9.26 0.24 -9.73
N VAL A 403 8.34 -0.15 -10.61
CA VAL A 403 8.24 0.39 -11.98
C VAL A 403 7.24 1.53 -12.16
N ASN A 404 6.33 1.77 -11.21
CA ASN A 404 5.33 2.83 -11.31
C ASN A 404 4.95 3.38 -9.92
N GLY A 405 4.47 4.61 -9.85
CA GLY A 405 4.14 5.25 -8.58
C GLY A 405 3.77 6.72 -8.71
N ALA A 406 3.37 7.33 -7.60
CA ALA A 406 2.99 8.74 -7.50
C ALA A 406 3.27 9.29 -6.10
N VAL A 407 3.42 10.61 -5.99
CA VAL A 407 3.60 11.28 -4.69
C VAL A 407 2.68 12.48 -4.62
N CYS A 408 1.78 12.49 -3.65
CA CYS A 408 0.86 13.59 -3.39
C CYS A 408 1.25 14.34 -2.10
N PHE A 409 1.28 15.67 -2.18
CA PHE A 409 1.58 16.55 -1.07
C PHE A 409 0.36 17.36 -0.63
N ASP A 410 -0.02 17.22 0.65
CA ASP A 410 -1.02 18.04 1.32
C ASP A 410 -0.73 18.07 2.84
N ASN A 411 -0.76 19.25 3.47
CA ASN A 411 -0.49 19.40 4.90
C ASN A 411 -1.49 18.67 5.81
N ARG A 412 -2.65 18.26 5.30
CA ARG A 412 -3.62 17.43 6.03
C ARG A 412 -3.12 16.00 6.27
N TYR A 413 -2.10 15.53 5.55
CA TYR A 413 -1.42 14.26 5.81
C TYR A 413 -0.36 14.33 6.94
N ILE A 414 -0.23 15.47 7.63
CA ILE A 414 0.83 15.68 8.64
C ILE A 414 0.80 14.65 9.76
N GLY A 415 -0.39 14.31 10.26
CA GLY A 415 -0.56 13.36 11.37
C GLY A 415 -0.72 11.91 10.93
N ASN A 416 -1.09 11.67 9.66
CA ASN A 416 -1.26 10.33 9.11
C ASN A 416 -0.90 10.33 7.60
N PRO A 417 0.33 9.94 7.24
CA PRO A 417 0.72 9.77 5.85
C PRO A 417 0.09 8.50 5.26
N LEU A 418 -0.18 8.53 3.96
CA LEU A 418 -0.67 7.36 3.24
C LEU A 418 0.47 6.70 2.48
N VAL A 419 0.60 5.38 2.59
CA VAL A 419 1.62 4.59 1.89
C VAL A 419 0.93 3.39 1.26
N PHE A 420 0.87 3.39 -0.07
CA PHE A 420 0.27 2.35 -0.88
C PHE A 420 1.38 1.51 -1.54
N ALA A 421 1.38 0.21 -1.27
CA ALA A 421 2.34 -0.74 -1.83
C ALA A 421 1.62 -1.68 -2.80
N GLY A 422 2.11 -1.78 -4.03
CA GLY A 422 1.54 -2.68 -5.03
C GLY A 422 2.54 -3.69 -5.56
N CYS A 423 2.04 -4.84 -6.01
CA CYS A 423 2.84 -5.90 -6.60
C CYS A 423 2.07 -6.65 -7.69
N VAL A 424 2.70 -6.84 -8.85
CA VAL A 424 2.22 -7.63 -9.98
C VAL A 424 2.96 -8.96 -10.03
N GLY A 425 2.25 -10.06 -10.28
CA GLY A 425 2.83 -11.39 -10.44
C GLY A 425 2.40 -12.11 -11.72
N LEU A 426 3.21 -13.06 -12.17
CA LEU A 426 2.90 -14.00 -13.26
C LEU A 426 2.58 -15.38 -12.67
N ILE A 427 1.45 -15.97 -13.08
CA ILE A 427 1.01 -17.28 -12.61
C ILE A 427 0.55 -18.17 -13.78
N PRO A 428 0.92 -19.46 -13.82
CA PRO A 428 0.33 -20.39 -14.77
C PRO A 428 -1.17 -20.56 -14.52
N ARG A 429 -1.98 -20.62 -15.59
CA ARG A 429 -3.45 -20.67 -15.48
C ARG A 429 -3.96 -21.89 -14.70
N ASP A 430 -3.26 -23.02 -14.79
CA ASP A 430 -3.58 -24.26 -14.06
C ASP A 430 -3.22 -24.20 -12.56
N LYS A 431 -2.61 -23.11 -12.09
CA LYS A 431 -2.22 -22.88 -10.70
C LYS A 431 -3.04 -21.79 -10.01
N ILE A 432 -4.08 -21.27 -10.65
CA ILE A 432 -4.94 -20.20 -10.10
C ILE A 432 -5.83 -20.72 -8.97
N GLU A 433 -6.31 -21.97 -9.08
CA GLU A 433 -7.16 -22.56 -8.05
C GLU A 433 -6.33 -23.14 -6.90
N LYS A 434 -6.75 -22.83 -5.66
CA LYS A 434 -6.14 -23.32 -4.42
C LYS A 434 -7.25 -23.70 -3.43
N GLU A 435 -7.06 -24.80 -2.69
CA GLU A 435 -7.98 -25.17 -1.60
C GLU A 435 -7.30 -26.16 -0.64
N SER A 436 -7.32 -25.85 0.65
CA SER A 436 -6.81 -26.75 1.70
C SER A 436 -7.62 -28.04 1.75
N GLN A 437 -6.96 -29.19 1.92
CA GLN A 437 -7.65 -30.48 2.00
C GLN A 437 -7.64 -31.05 3.43
N PRO A 438 -8.71 -31.77 3.85
CA PRO A 438 -8.70 -32.51 5.09
C PRO A 438 -7.55 -33.54 5.13
N GLY A 439 -6.75 -33.52 6.20
CA GLY A 439 -5.60 -34.39 6.40
C GLY A 439 -4.26 -33.77 5.97
N ASP A 440 -4.27 -32.68 5.21
CA ASP A 440 -3.05 -31.95 4.85
C ASP A 440 -2.35 -31.42 6.10
N ALA A 441 -1.02 -31.45 6.11
CA ALA A 441 -0.20 -30.81 7.12
C ALA A 441 -0.27 -29.29 6.97
N ILE A 442 -0.27 -28.59 8.11
CA ILE A 442 -0.09 -27.14 8.17
C ILE A 442 1.41 -26.89 8.30
N VAL A 443 2.03 -26.32 7.28
CA VAL A 443 3.45 -25.96 7.28
C VAL A 443 3.60 -24.45 7.29
N VAL A 444 4.39 -23.93 8.24
CA VAL A 444 4.81 -22.52 8.25
C VAL A 444 6.22 -22.45 7.69
N MET A 445 6.45 -21.54 6.74
CA MET A 445 7.74 -21.36 6.07
C MET A 445 8.19 -19.91 6.16
N GLY A 446 9.50 -19.68 6.32
CA GLY A 446 10.13 -18.37 6.27
C GLY A 446 10.64 -17.86 7.62
N GLY A 447 10.29 -16.63 7.98
CA GLY A 447 10.76 -15.94 9.18
C GLY A 447 10.27 -16.57 10.49
N ARG A 448 11.00 -16.30 11.58
CA ARG A 448 10.64 -16.74 12.93
C ARG A 448 9.61 -15.82 13.58
N THR A 449 8.84 -16.36 14.51
CA THR A 449 7.76 -15.65 15.22
C THR A 449 8.31 -14.90 16.45
N GLY A 450 8.07 -13.59 16.55
CA GLY A 450 8.40 -12.77 17.72
C GLY A 450 7.21 -11.95 18.21
N ARG A 451 7.41 -11.09 19.22
CA ARG A 451 6.39 -10.11 19.69
C ARG A 451 6.31 -8.93 18.74
N ASP A 452 5.85 -9.27 17.56
CA ASP A 452 5.94 -8.49 16.35
C ASP A 452 4.53 -8.18 15.90
N GLY A 453 4.13 -6.91 15.86
CA GLY A 453 2.80 -6.54 15.37
C GLY A 453 1.66 -7.15 16.20
N ILE A 454 1.90 -7.52 17.46
CA ILE A 454 0.82 -8.02 18.34
C ILE A 454 -0.23 -6.92 18.42
N HIS A 455 -1.49 -7.29 18.16
CA HIS A 455 -2.62 -6.36 18.06
C HIS A 455 -2.52 -5.36 16.90
N GLY A 456 -1.73 -5.64 15.85
CA GLY A 456 -1.57 -4.79 14.67
C GLY A 456 -2.88 -4.57 13.87
N ALA A 457 -3.65 -5.65 13.62
CA ALA A 457 -4.94 -5.56 12.92
C ALA A 457 -5.99 -4.73 13.69
N THR A 458 -6.00 -4.86 15.02
CA THR A 458 -6.89 -4.06 15.87
C THR A 458 -6.38 -2.62 16.03
N PHE A 459 -5.05 -2.42 16.06
CA PHE A 459 -4.39 -1.11 16.04
C PHE A 459 -4.67 -0.31 14.78
N SER A 460 -4.63 -0.93 13.58
CA SER A 460 -4.92 -0.22 12.32
C SER A 460 -6.37 0.27 12.21
N SER A 461 -7.23 -0.18 13.14
CA SER A 461 -8.63 0.23 13.25
C SER A 461 -8.85 1.37 14.26
N ALA A 462 -7.80 1.84 14.94
CA ALA A 462 -7.86 2.89 15.96
C ALA A 462 -7.32 4.25 15.43
N GLU A 463 -7.78 5.36 16.03
CA GLU A 463 -7.35 6.72 15.65
C GLU A 463 -6.00 7.08 16.26
N LEU A 464 -5.08 7.68 15.48
CA LEU A 464 -3.76 8.12 15.97
C LEU A 464 -3.85 9.30 16.95
N THR A 465 -3.03 9.26 18.01
CA THR A 465 -2.83 10.35 18.97
C THR A 465 -1.35 10.56 19.32
N ASP A 466 -1.05 11.57 20.13
CA ASP A 466 0.30 11.93 20.57
C ASP A 466 0.98 10.92 21.51
N THR A 467 0.24 9.97 22.10
CA THR A 467 0.80 8.89 22.95
C THR A 467 1.00 7.56 22.20
N HIS A 468 0.56 7.48 20.94
CA HIS A 468 0.52 6.21 20.20
C HIS A 468 1.88 5.54 19.99
N ALA A 469 2.94 6.34 19.80
CA ALA A 469 4.29 5.80 19.63
C ALA A 469 4.78 5.05 20.88
N ASP A 470 4.35 5.46 22.08
CA ASP A 470 4.72 4.81 23.34
C ASP A 470 3.86 3.56 23.59
N GLU A 471 2.55 3.65 23.34
CA GLU A 471 1.58 2.58 23.58
C GLU A 471 1.72 1.41 22.60
N PHE A 472 2.04 1.67 21.33
CA PHE A 472 2.02 0.68 20.25
C PHE A 472 3.38 0.47 19.58
N SER A 473 4.47 0.71 20.31
CA SER A 473 5.83 0.56 19.78
C SER A 473 6.16 -0.84 19.24
N HIS A 474 5.45 -1.87 19.72
CA HIS A 474 5.54 -3.26 19.26
C HIS A 474 4.81 -3.53 17.93
N ALA A 475 3.98 -2.59 17.45
CA ALA A 475 3.17 -2.74 16.26
C ALA A 475 3.95 -2.58 14.94
N VAL A 476 5.17 -2.00 14.98
CA VAL A 476 5.95 -1.70 13.76
C VAL A 476 7.27 -2.45 13.72
N GLN A 477 7.60 -2.96 12.53
CA GLN A 477 8.63 -3.96 12.30
C GLN A 477 9.63 -3.48 11.24
N ILE A 478 10.88 -3.94 11.33
CA ILE A 478 11.82 -3.91 10.22
C ILE A 478 11.73 -5.27 9.52
N GLY A 479 11.29 -5.29 8.27
CA GLY A 479 11.24 -6.53 7.50
C GLY A 479 12.63 -6.96 6.99
N ASN A 480 12.77 -8.26 6.69
CA ASN A 480 13.97 -8.89 6.15
C ASN A 480 13.76 -9.46 4.73
N ALA A 481 13.93 -8.59 3.72
CA ALA A 481 13.81 -8.95 2.31
C ALA A 481 14.64 -10.16 1.87
N ILE A 482 15.83 -10.39 2.45
CA ILE A 482 16.68 -11.54 2.07
C ILE A 482 16.01 -12.85 2.47
N THR A 483 15.42 -12.91 3.67
CA THR A 483 14.67 -14.09 4.12
C THR A 483 13.46 -14.34 3.23
N GLN A 484 12.71 -13.28 2.91
CA GLN A 484 11.55 -13.39 2.01
C GLN A 484 11.95 -13.85 0.60
N LYS A 485 13.10 -13.39 0.09
CA LYS A 485 13.60 -13.80 -1.23
C LYS A 485 13.89 -15.31 -1.28
N LYS A 486 14.64 -15.84 -0.32
CA LYS A 486 14.91 -17.28 -0.24
C LYS A 486 13.61 -18.09 -0.16
N MET A 487 12.68 -17.67 0.71
CA MET A 487 11.38 -18.30 0.86
C MET A 487 10.56 -18.26 -0.44
N ALA A 488 10.52 -17.12 -1.13
CA ALA A 488 9.79 -16.98 -2.39
C ALA A 488 10.31 -17.95 -3.46
N ASP A 489 11.64 -18.13 -3.56
CA ASP A 489 12.24 -19.05 -4.51
C ASP A 489 11.87 -20.51 -4.19
N VAL A 490 11.89 -20.91 -2.91
CA VAL A 490 11.44 -22.24 -2.47
C VAL A 490 9.97 -22.49 -2.80
N ILE A 491 9.09 -21.51 -2.55
CA ILE A 491 7.65 -21.64 -2.85
C ILE A 491 7.41 -21.89 -4.33
N LEU A 492 8.08 -21.13 -5.21
CA LEU A 492 7.93 -21.28 -6.65
C LEU A 492 8.44 -22.66 -7.12
N GLN A 493 9.57 -23.14 -6.58
CA GLN A 493 10.07 -24.49 -6.84
C GLN A 493 9.08 -25.57 -6.34
N ALA A 494 8.51 -25.40 -5.15
CA ALA A 494 7.55 -26.32 -4.56
C ALA A 494 6.23 -26.38 -5.34
N ARG A 495 5.74 -25.23 -5.86
CA ARG A 495 4.58 -25.14 -6.75
C ARG A 495 4.81 -25.94 -8.02
N ASP A 496 5.96 -25.77 -8.66
CA ASP A 496 6.27 -26.42 -9.94
C ASP A 496 6.41 -27.94 -9.79
N ARG A 497 6.76 -28.41 -8.59
CA ARG A 497 6.77 -29.83 -8.21
C ARG A 497 5.41 -30.34 -7.69
N GLY A 498 4.42 -29.47 -7.48
CA GLY A 498 3.09 -29.84 -6.99
C GLY A 498 3.05 -30.28 -5.52
N LEU A 499 3.87 -29.69 -4.65
CA LEU A 499 4.05 -30.16 -3.27
C LEU A 499 2.97 -29.69 -2.29
N PHE A 500 2.09 -28.77 -2.65
CA PHE A 500 1.06 -28.24 -1.76
C PHE A 500 -0.25 -27.90 -2.51
N ASN A 501 -1.36 -27.92 -1.78
CA ASN A 501 -2.72 -27.69 -2.30
C ASN A 501 -3.23 -26.26 -2.09
N ALA A 502 -2.67 -25.55 -1.11
CA ALA A 502 -3.01 -24.16 -0.83
C ALA A 502 -1.86 -23.44 -0.12
N ILE A 503 -1.81 -22.13 -0.30
CA ILE A 503 -0.87 -21.23 0.36
C ILE A 503 -1.55 -19.90 0.66
N THR A 504 -1.14 -19.25 1.76
CA THR A 504 -1.49 -17.86 2.07
C THR A 504 -0.36 -17.18 2.83
N ASP A 505 -0.32 -15.86 2.80
CA ASP A 505 0.60 -15.05 3.59
C ASP A 505 0.21 -15.03 5.07
N LEU A 506 1.18 -14.73 5.94
CA LEU A 506 0.91 -14.33 7.32
C LEU A 506 1.11 -12.81 7.42
N GLY A 507 0.01 -12.08 7.35
CA GLY A 507 -0.06 -10.64 7.60
C GLY A 507 -0.76 -10.33 8.92
N ALA A 508 -1.79 -9.49 8.85
CA ALA A 508 -2.61 -9.08 10.00
C ALA A 508 -3.26 -10.28 10.71
N GLY A 509 -3.20 -10.32 12.04
CA GLY A 509 -3.68 -11.44 12.85
C GLY A 509 -2.83 -12.73 12.76
N GLY A 510 -1.75 -12.75 11.97
CA GLY A 510 -0.77 -13.83 11.96
C GLY A 510 -1.34 -15.21 11.62
N LEU A 511 -0.97 -16.22 12.42
CA LEU A 511 -1.46 -17.59 12.25
C LEU A 511 -2.97 -17.69 12.46
N SER A 512 -3.54 -16.83 13.30
CA SER A 512 -4.97 -16.78 13.57
C SER A 512 -5.79 -16.55 12.30
N SER A 513 -5.41 -15.55 11.49
CA SER A 513 -6.11 -15.28 10.22
C SER A 513 -5.79 -16.35 9.19
N ALA A 514 -4.50 -16.61 8.94
CA ALA A 514 -4.05 -17.51 7.88
C ALA A 514 -4.64 -18.93 8.03
N VAL A 515 -4.46 -19.56 9.19
CA VAL A 515 -4.98 -20.91 9.43
C VAL A 515 -6.50 -20.89 9.61
N GLY A 516 -7.06 -19.82 10.18
CA GLY A 516 -8.50 -19.65 10.35
C GLY A 516 -9.26 -19.58 9.02
N GLU A 517 -8.72 -18.86 8.05
CA GLU A 517 -9.26 -18.73 6.69
C GLU A 517 -9.04 -20.00 5.87
N MET A 518 -7.82 -20.53 5.84
CA MET A 518 -7.50 -21.78 5.13
C MET A 518 -8.30 -22.97 5.66
N GLY A 519 -8.70 -22.93 6.94
CA GLY A 519 -9.49 -23.94 7.62
C GLY A 519 -11.00 -23.64 7.70
N GLU A 520 -11.53 -22.55 7.13
CA GLU A 520 -12.93 -22.09 7.36
C GLU A 520 -13.94 -23.23 7.20
N ARG A 521 -13.78 -24.06 6.16
CA ARG A 521 -14.74 -25.12 5.80
C ARG A 521 -14.44 -26.49 6.39
N ILE A 522 -13.22 -26.70 6.88
CA ILE A 522 -12.71 -28.04 7.23
C ILE A 522 -12.22 -28.13 8.68
N GLY A 523 -11.97 -27.01 9.35
CA GLY A 523 -11.33 -26.96 10.67
C GLY A 523 -9.82 -27.19 10.62
N ALA A 524 -9.15 -26.99 11.75
CA ALA A 524 -7.70 -27.14 11.87
C ALA A 524 -7.28 -27.53 13.29
N THR A 525 -6.20 -28.29 13.42
CA THR A 525 -5.55 -28.57 14.72
C THR A 525 -4.12 -28.04 14.68
N VAL A 526 -3.75 -27.20 15.64
CA VAL A 526 -2.44 -26.53 15.71
C VAL A 526 -1.73 -26.81 17.04
N LYS A 527 -0.42 -27.03 16.97
CA LYS A 527 0.51 -27.17 18.09
C LYS A 527 1.43 -25.95 18.13
N LEU A 528 1.16 -25.04 19.04
CA LEU A 528 1.84 -23.75 19.12
C LEU A 528 3.30 -23.90 19.56
N GLU A 529 3.66 -24.97 20.29
CA GLU A 529 5.04 -25.28 20.66
C GLU A 529 5.94 -25.65 19.48
N ALA A 530 5.37 -25.99 18.32
CA ALA A 530 6.11 -26.30 17.11
C ALA A 530 6.48 -25.06 16.29
N VAL A 531 5.89 -23.90 16.58
CA VAL A 531 6.13 -22.67 15.81
C VAL A 531 7.55 -22.15 16.09
N PRO A 532 8.38 -21.89 15.07
CA PRO A 532 9.71 -21.32 15.26
C PRO A 532 9.63 -19.91 15.87
N LEU A 533 10.41 -19.67 16.94
CA LEU A 533 10.41 -18.40 17.68
C LEU A 533 11.73 -17.65 17.51
N LYS A 534 11.69 -16.31 17.43
CA LYS A 534 12.88 -15.45 17.40
C LYS A 534 13.65 -15.50 18.72
N TYR A 535 12.93 -15.59 19.83
CA TYR A 535 13.46 -15.65 21.19
C TYR A 535 12.49 -16.40 22.11
N ALA A 536 13.01 -16.90 23.23
CA ALA A 536 12.20 -17.55 24.25
C ALA A 536 11.27 -16.55 24.97
N GLY A 537 10.17 -17.04 25.51
CA GLY A 537 9.29 -16.27 26.41
C GLY A 537 8.02 -15.70 25.79
N LEU A 538 7.69 -16.00 24.52
CA LEU A 538 6.36 -15.67 24.00
C LEU A 538 5.29 -16.54 24.67
N ARG A 539 4.16 -15.92 25.02
CA ARG A 539 2.95 -16.64 25.45
C ARG A 539 2.29 -17.32 24.26
N TYR A 540 1.48 -18.35 24.52
CA TYR A 540 0.86 -19.15 23.46
C TYR A 540 -0.08 -18.33 22.56
N ASP A 541 -0.79 -17.35 23.12
CA ASP A 541 -1.60 -16.40 22.36
C ASP A 541 -0.75 -15.44 21.54
N GLU A 542 0.38 -14.95 22.08
CA GLU A 542 1.33 -14.11 21.34
C GLU A 542 1.92 -14.83 20.13
N ILE A 543 2.25 -16.12 20.26
CA ILE A 543 2.70 -16.96 19.13
C ILE A 543 1.62 -17.01 18.04
N TRP A 544 0.37 -17.14 18.45
CA TRP A 544 -0.77 -17.33 17.55
C TRP A 544 -1.14 -16.07 16.76
N ILE A 545 -1.12 -14.90 17.42
CA ILE A 545 -1.54 -13.63 16.82
C ILE A 545 -0.38 -12.76 16.32
N SER A 546 0.87 -13.19 16.52
CA SER A 546 2.04 -12.46 16.04
C SER A 546 1.97 -12.19 14.54
N GLU A 547 2.23 -10.96 14.15
CA GLU A 547 2.31 -10.46 12.77
C GLU A 547 3.78 -10.32 12.32
N ALA A 548 4.66 -11.18 12.86
CA ALA A 548 6.04 -11.29 12.39
C ALA A 548 6.09 -11.50 10.88
N GLN A 549 7.03 -10.81 10.23
CA GLN A 549 7.12 -10.71 8.78
C GLN A 549 7.78 -11.93 8.14
N GLU A 550 7.73 -11.98 6.80
CA GLU A 550 8.37 -12.99 5.96
C GLU A 550 7.90 -14.43 6.19
N ARG A 551 6.62 -14.63 6.51
CA ARG A 551 6.04 -15.97 6.75
C ARG A 551 4.92 -16.29 5.78
N MET A 552 4.82 -17.56 5.40
CA MET A 552 3.71 -18.14 4.63
C MET A 552 3.20 -19.42 5.30
N ALA A 553 1.89 -19.69 5.17
CA ALA A 553 1.26 -20.93 5.61
C ALA A 553 0.86 -21.77 4.40
N LEU A 554 1.19 -23.07 4.43
CA LEU A 554 0.93 -24.02 3.35
C LEU A 554 0.07 -25.19 3.84
N SER A 555 -0.83 -25.65 2.96
CA SER A 555 -1.58 -26.90 3.08
C SER A 555 -0.89 -27.98 2.26
N VAL A 556 -0.19 -28.89 2.93
CA VAL A 556 0.76 -29.82 2.30
C VAL A 556 0.27 -31.26 2.46
N PRO A 557 0.05 -32.02 1.37
CA PRO A 557 -0.25 -33.44 1.47
C PRO A 557 0.80 -34.17 2.29
N GLN A 558 0.38 -35.08 3.19
CA GLN A 558 1.30 -35.79 4.09
C GLN A 558 2.46 -36.50 3.35
N ALA A 559 2.20 -36.99 2.13
CA ALA A 559 3.20 -37.64 1.28
C ALA A 559 4.32 -36.69 0.79
N HIS A 560 4.08 -35.38 0.73
CA HIS A 560 5.01 -34.38 0.22
C HIS A 560 5.72 -33.56 1.32
N VAL A 561 5.36 -33.77 2.59
CA VAL A 561 5.95 -33.02 3.71
C VAL A 561 7.48 -33.17 3.76
N ALA A 562 7.99 -34.40 3.68
CA ALA A 562 9.43 -34.63 3.76
C ALA A 562 10.19 -33.93 2.61
N GLU A 563 9.67 -34.07 1.39
CA GLU A 563 10.26 -33.44 0.21
C GLU A 563 10.26 -31.90 0.30
N LEU A 564 9.16 -31.30 0.79
CA LEU A 564 9.09 -29.85 0.99
C LEU A 564 10.09 -29.35 2.02
N LEU A 565 10.24 -30.07 3.14
CA LEU A 565 11.19 -29.71 4.20
C LEU A 565 12.65 -29.85 3.72
N GLU A 566 12.97 -30.89 2.95
CA GLU A 566 14.28 -31.07 2.33
C GLU A 566 14.59 -29.96 1.33
N LEU A 567 13.62 -29.58 0.49
CA LEU A 567 13.75 -28.47 -0.44
C LEU A 567 14.01 -27.15 0.29
N ALA A 568 13.23 -26.83 1.32
CA ALA A 568 13.41 -25.61 2.11
C ALA A 568 14.79 -25.57 2.78
N ALA A 569 15.23 -26.68 3.37
CA ALA A 569 16.55 -26.79 3.99
C ALA A 569 17.70 -26.60 2.98
N SER A 570 17.54 -27.07 1.73
CA SER A 570 18.56 -26.92 0.69
C SER A 570 18.81 -25.47 0.25
N GLU A 571 17.89 -24.57 0.57
CA GLU A 571 17.92 -23.14 0.22
C GLU A 571 18.05 -22.23 1.48
N ASP A 572 18.42 -22.81 2.63
CA ASP A 572 18.48 -22.12 3.94
C ASP A 572 17.15 -21.43 4.32
N VAL A 573 16.02 -22.09 4.06
CA VAL A 573 14.69 -21.63 4.46
C VAL A 573 14.15 -22.53 5.57
N GLU A 574 13.77 -21.92 6.70
CA GLU A 574 13.13 -22.63 7.80
C GLU A 574 11.67 -22.96 7.43
N ALA A 575 11.29 -24.23 7.58
CA ALA A 575 9.94 -24.71 7.37
C ALA A 575 9.57 -25.73 8.46
N THR A 576 8.38 -25.59 9.05
CA THR A 576 7.97 -26.42 10.18
C THR A 576 6.52 -26.85 10.08
N VAL A 577 6.26 -28.13 10.31
CA VAL A 577 4.91 -28.66 10.46
C VAL A 577 4.37 -28.28 11.84
N ILE A 578 3.28 -27.52 11.88
CA ILE A 578 2.67 -27.04 13.13
C ILE A 578 1.33 -27.71 13.43
N GLY A 579 0.79 -28.49 12.51
CA GLY A 579 -0.56 -29.02 12.67
C GLY A 579 -1.09 -29.73 11.44
N ALA A 580 -2.41 -29.91 11.40
CA ALA A 580 -3.12 -30.50 10.26
C ALA A 580 -4.49 -29.85 10.05
N PHE A 581 -4.90 -29.76 8.80
CA PHE A 581 -6.23 -29.34 8.40
C PHE A 581 -7.23 -30.49 8.50
N GLY A 582 -8.50 -30.17 8.76
CA GLY A 582 -9.56 -31.15 8.91
C GLY A 582 -9.83 -31.55 10.37
N THR A 583 -11.03 -31.24 10.86
CA THR A 583 -11.55 -31.73 12.14
C THR A 583 -12.99 -32.22 11.97
N LYS A 584 -13.44 -33.15 12.83
CA LYS A 584 -14.75 -33.79 12.70
C LYS A 584 -15.94 -32.81 12.71
N ASN A 585 -15.80 -31.70 13.42
CA ASN A 585 -16.87 -30.72 13.65
C ASN A 585 -16.57 -29.34 13.03
N GLN A 586 -15.59 -29.23 12.12
CA GLN A 586 -15.14 -27.94 11.57
C GLN A 586 -14.76 -26.94 12.67
N GLU A 587 -13.96 -27.43 13.63
CA GLU A 587 -13.42 -26.66 14.75
C GLU A 587 -11.96 -26.29 14.50
N LEU A 588 -11.56 -25.14 15.01
CA LEU A 588 -10.18 -24.76 15.27
C LEU A 588 -9.79 -25.27 16.66
N ILE A 589 -8.76 -26.12 16.76
CA ILE A 589 -8.26 -26.69 18.01
C ILE A 589 -6.81 -26.28 18.18
N LEU A 590 -6.50 -25.57 19.27
CA LEU A 590 -5.18 -25.03 19.57
C LEU A 590 -4.62 -25.73 20.81
N SER A 591 -3.38 -26.18 20.72
CA SER A 591 -2.66 -26.81 21.83
C SER A 591 -1.30 -26.15 22.05
N TYR A 592 -0.86 -26.11 23.30
CA TYR A 592 0.46 -25.66 23.70
C TYR A 592 1.00 -26.54 24.81
N ARG A 593 2.20 -27.12 24.61
CA ARG A 593 2.86 -28.04 25.56
C ARG A 593 1.96 -29.20 25.98
N GLY A 594 1.23 -29.77 25.01
CA GLY A 594 0.29 -30.88 25.24
C GLY A 594 -1.03 -30.50 25.94
N VAL A 595 -1.29 -29.23 26.23
CA VAL A 595 -2.56 -28.74 26.82
C VAL A 595 -3.40 -28.08 25.74
N GLU A 596 -4.70 -28.40 25.65
CA GLU A 596 -5.65 -27.66 24.81
C GLU A 596 -5.84 -26.25 25.39
N VAL A 597 -5.43 -25.23 24.63
CA VAL A 597 -5.52 -23.82 25.03
C VAL A 597 -6.67 -23.08 24.36
N GLY A 598 -7.27 -23.63 23.29
CA GLY A 598 -8.44 -23.04 22.65
C GLY A 598 -9.16 -24.01 21.71
N ARG A 599 -10.49 -23.88 21.64
CA ARG A 599 -11.39 -24.63 20.75
C ARG A 599 -12.56 -23.76 20.29
N LEU A 600 -12.57 -23.39 19.01
CA LEU A 600 -13.61 -22.54 18.41
C LEU A 600 -14.28 -23.21 17.22
N SER A 601 -15.59 -23.00 17.10
CA SER A 601 -16.32 -23.36 15.88
C SER A 601 -15.91 -22.42 14.75
N MET A 602 -15.46 -22.96 13.60
CA MET A 602 -15.14 -22.14 12.42
C MET A 602 -16.38 -21.39 11.92
N HIS A 603 -17.57 -22.01 12.00
CA HIS A 603 -18.82 -21.35 11.64
C HIS A 603 -19.09 -20.11 12.49
N PHE A 604 -18.93 -20.20 13.82
CA PHE A 604 -19.11 -19.05 14.70
C PHE A 604 -18.05 -17.98 14.43
N MET A 605 -16.79 -18.39 14.26
CA MET A 605 -15.68 -17.48 14.00
C MET A 605 -15.91 -16.66 12.71
N HIS A 606 -16.43 -17.26 11.64
CA HIS A 606 -16.59 -16.58 10.34
C HIS A 606 -17.99 -16.00 10.08
N LYS A 607 -19.04 -16.51 10.72
CA LYS A 607 -20.45 -16.11 10.48
C LYS A 607 -21.16 -15.58 11.73
N GLY A 608 -20.50 -15.57 12.89
CA GLY A 608 -21.07 -15.13 14.17
C GLY A 608 -21.01 -13.62 14.42
N ILE A 609 -20.32 -12.86 13.58
CA ILE A 609 -20.17 -11.41 13.76
C ILE A 609 -21.51 -10.68 13.57
N PRO A 610 -21.95 -9.83 14.52
CA PRO A 610 -23.12 -9.00 14.34
C PRO A 610 -22.80 -7.81 13.42
N MET A 611 -23.29 -7.84 12.19
CA MET A 611 -23.08 -6.75 11.22
C MET A 611 -23.95 -5.51 11.55
N PRO A 612 -23.36 -4.31 11.69
CA PRO A 612 -24.13 -3.10 11.96
C PRO A 612 -24.87 -2.60 10.71
N THR A 613 -25.89 -1.77 10.94
CA THR A 613 -26.49 -0.92 9.89
C THR A 613 -26.00 0.51 10.12
N ARG A 614 -25.38 1.11 9.10
CA ARG A 614 -24.87 2.48 9.13
C ARG A 614 -25.87 3.45 8.50
N LYS A 615 -25.77 4.72 8.88
CA LYS A 615 -26.55 5.82 8.30
C LYS A 615 -25.62 6.76 7.53
N ALA A 616 -26.11 7.31 6.44
CA ALA A 616 -25.37 8.22 5.60
C ALA A 616 -26.26 9.38 5.11
N ILE A 617 -25.69 10.58 5.02
CA ILE A 617 -26.32 11.74 4.37
C ILE A 617 -25.54 12.05 3.10
N VAL A 618 -26.22 11.95 1.96
CA VAL A 618 -25.68 12.33 0.65
C VAL A 618 -26.32 13.63 0.22
N VAL A 619 -25.51 14.61 -0.20
CA VAL A 619 -26.00 15.86 -0.78
C VAL A 619 -25.91 15.76 -2.30
N GLU A 620 -27.05 15.74 -2.97
CA GLU A 620 -27.15 15.86 -4.42
C GLU A 620 -27.09 17.33 -4.83
N ARG A 621 -26.13 17.63 -5.72
CA ARG A 621 -25.96 18.97 -6.28
C ARG A 621 -26.74 19.09 -7.58
N SER A 622 -27.53 20.16 -7.69
CA SER A 622 -28.33 20.50 -8.87
C SER A 622 -27.48 21.05 -10.01
N SER A 623 -26.32 21.62 -9.67
CA SER A 623 -25.33 22.09 -10.63
C SER A 623 -24.41 20.94 -11.07
N ARG A 624 -24.20 20.79 -12.38
CA ARG A 624 -23.18 19.91 -13.00
C ARG A 624 -21.74 20.33 -12.69
N GLY A 625 -21.51 21.02 -11.57
CA GLY A 625 -20.17 21.38 -11.13
C GLY A 625 -19.45 20.12 -10.72
N THR A 626 -18.59 19.62 -11.59
CA THR A 626 -17.78 18.42 -11.38
C THR A 626 -16.76 18.57 -10.25
N GLY A 627 -16.60 19.75 -9.68
CA GLY A 627 -15.59 20.02 -8.66
C GLY A 627 -14.15 20.05 -9.21
N PHE A 628 -13.95 19.88 -10.52
CA PHE A 628 -12.68 20.14 -11.19
C PHE A 628 -12.42 21.65 -11.10
N GLN A 629 -11.57 22.06 -10.17
CA GLN A 629 -11.12 23.44 -10.05
C GLN A 629 -9.63 23.44 -10.39
N PRO A 630 -9.15 24.35 -11.24
CA PRO A 630 -7.72 24.48 -11.45
C PRO A 630 -7.03 24.82 -10.13
N VAL A 631 -5.83 24.27 -9.88
CA VAL A 631 -4.98 24.58 -8.69
C VAL A 631 -4.83 26.10 -8.49
N PHE A 632 -4.93 26.87 -9.57
CA PHE A 632 -5.09 28.33 -9.54
C PHE A 632 -6.42 28.75 -10.19
N SER A 633 -7.35 29.29 -9.40
CA SER A 633 -8.57 29.87 -9.96
C SER A 633 -8.27 31.18 -10.68
N ASN A 634 -8.93 31.44 -11.81
CA ASN A 634 -8.80 32.73 -12.50
C ASN A 634 -9.33 33.90 -11.64
N ALA A 635 -10.21 33.61 -10.66
CA ALA A 635 -10.69 34.57 -9.68
C ALA A 635 -9.57 35.09 -8.75
N GLU A 636 -8.55 34.29 -8.48
CA GLU A 636 -7.39 34.67 -7.65
C GLU A 636 -6.46 35.69 -8.35
N TYR A 637 -6.52 35.75 -9.69
CA TYR A 637 -5.74 36.66 -10.53
C TYR A 637 -6.57 37.78 -11.18
N GLY A 638 -7.90 37.78 -11.02
CA GLY A 638 -8.79 38.87 -11.43
C GLY A 638 -8.81 39.20 -12.93
N LEU A 639 -8.53 38.24 -13.82
CA LEU A 639 -8.36 38.52 -15.26
C LEU A 639 -9.15 37.56 -16.16
N GLU A 640 -9.89 38.12 -17.12
CA GLU A 640 -10.60 37.39 -18.19
C GLU A 640 -9.64 36.88 -19.29
N THR A 641 -8.38 37.33 -19.30
CA THR A 641 -7.33 36.89 -20.26
C THR A 641 -5.95 37.05 -19.62
N LEU A 642 -5.14 35.99 -19.58
CA LEU A 642 -3.77 36.06 -19.05
C LEU A 642 -2.81 36.63 -20.11
N ALA A 643 -2.03 37.65 -19.75
CA ALA A 643 -0.92 38.13 -20.57
C ALA A 643 0.19 37.06 -20.67
N ARG A 644 0.99 37.09 -21.74
CA ARG A 644 2.09 36.11 -21.98
C ARG A 644 3.07 35.97 -20.81
N ALA A 645 3.40 37.07 -20.13
CA ALA A 645 4.26 37.04 -18.94
C ALA A 645 3.62 36.25 -17.79
N GLN A 646 2.29 36.37 -17.62
CA GLN A 646 1.54 35.66 -16.58
C GLN A 646 1.40 34.17 -16.89
N ILE A 647 1.26 33.79 -18.17
CA ILE A 647 1.29 32.38 -18.59
C ILE A 647 2.64 31.74 -18.26
N LYS A 648 3.75 32.42 -18.57
CA LYS A 648 5.10 31.96 -18.23
C LYS A 648 5.26 31.77 -16.72
N ASP A 649 4.91 32.78 -15.93
CA ASP A 649 5.08 32.74 -14.48
C ASP A 649 4.20 31.66 -13.84
N ARG A 650 2.96 31.49 -14.32
CA ARG A 650 2.05 30.43 -13.89
C ARG A 650 2.59 29.03 -14.21
N LEU A 651 3.07 28.80 -15.44
CA LEU A 651 3.67 27.52 -15.82
C LEU A 651 4.92 27.21 -14.99
N LEU A 652 5.81 28.19 -14.77
CA LEU A 652 6.99 27.99 -13.92
C LEU A 652 6.61 27.71 -12.47
N ALA A 653 5.56 28.35 -11.94
CA ALA A 653 5.04 28.06 -10.60
C ALA A 653 4.46 26.65 -10.50
N LEU A 654 3.70 26.21 -11.51
CA LEU A 654 3.17 24.84 -11.59
C LEU A 654 4.30 23.81 -11.66
N LEU A 655 5.27 23.98 -12.55
CA LEU A 655 6.43 23.07 -12.67
C LEU A 655 7.29 23.02 -11.40
N ALA A 656 7.28 24.07 -10.59
CA ALA A 656 7.94 24.11 -9.29
C ALA A 656 7.10 23.52 -8.15
N HIS A 657 5.79 23.33 -8.35
CA HIS A 657 4.89 22.81 -7.32
C HIS A 657 5.24 21.35 -7.00
N PRO A 658 5.40 20.95 -5.73
CA PRO A 658 5.86 19.60 -5.38
C PRO A 658 5.03 18.43 -5.94
N ASN A 659 3.73 18.60 -6.18
CA ASN A 659 2.90 17.57 -6.84
C ASN A 659 3.28 17.35 -8.31
N ILE A 660 3.69 18.40 -9.02
CA ILE A 660 4.05 18.35 -10.45
C ILE A 660 5.56 18.16 -10.65
N ALA A 661 6.38 18.80 -9.82
CA ALA A 661 7.83 18.81 -9.97
C ALA A 661 8.42 17.38 -10.08
N SER A 662 9.53 17.26 -10.81
CA SER A 662 10.17 15.97 -11.08
C SER A 662 10.44 15.16 -9.81
N LYS A 663 10.04 13.88 -9.83
CA LYS A 663 10.28 12.91 -8.74
C LYS A 663 11.59 12.15 -8.92
N HIS A 664 12.51 12.67 -9.73
CA HIS A 664 13.76 12.01 -10.12
C HIS A 664 14.57 11.45 -8.94
N TRP A 665 14.69 12.24 -7.87
CA TRP A 665 15.47 11.88 -6.69
C TRP A 665 14.88 10.66 -5.96
N ILE A 666 13.58 10.38 -6.10
CA ILE A 666 12.91 9.20 -5.56
C ILE A 666 13.13 8.04 -6.52
N ILE A 667 12.76 8.23 -7.79
CA ILE A 667 12.75 7.19 -8.81
C ILE A 667 14.14 6.56 -8.97
N ARG A 668 15.21 7.37 -9.03
CA ARG A 668 16.58 6.85 -9.26
C ARG A 668 17.15 6.00 -8.13
N GLN A 669 16.47 5.94 -6.99
CA GLN A 669 16.88 5.07 -5.90
C GLN A 669 16.37 3.63 -6.08
N TYR A 670 15.26 3.46 -6.80
CA TYR A 670 14.66 2.14 -7.03
C TYR A 670 15.31 1.44 -8.21
N ASP A 671 15.37 0.11 -8.15
CA ASP A 671 15.69 -0.72 -9.30
C ASP A 671 14.50 -0.71 -10.28
N HIS A 672 14.81 -0.59 -11.58
CA HIS A 672 13.84 -0.58 -12.68
C HIS A 672 14.18 -1.61 -13.77
N GLU A 673 15.16 -2.48 -13.55
CA GLU A 673 15.81 -3.28 -14.61
C GLU A 673 15.94 -4.76 -14.26
N VAL A 674 16.00 -5.09 -12.97
CA VAL A 674 16.15 -6.47 -12.49
C VAL A 674 15.03 -7.33 -13.08
N GLN A 675 15.38 -8.59 -13.39
CA GLN A 675 14.60 -9.54 -14.21
C GLN A 675 14.56 -9.25 -15.72
N GLY A 676 15.05 -8.09 -16.19
CA GLY A 676 15.22 -7.78 -17.62
C GLY A 676 13.93 -7.58 -18.41
N GLY A 677 12.81 -7.36 -17.72
CA GLY A 677 11.47 -7.27 -18.32
C GLY A 677 11.01 -5.85 -18.68
N SER A 678 11.69 -4.80 -18.23
CA SER A 678 11.20 -3.42 -18.38
C SER A 678 11.24 -2.94 -19.83
N VAL A 679 10.11 -2.43 -20.31
CA VAL A 679 9.94 -1.84 -21.65
C VAL A 679 9.80 -0.33 -21.53
N ILE A 680 8.82 0.15 -20.77
CA ILE A 680 8.63 1.56 -20.45
C ILE A 680 8.86 1.73 -18.95
N LYS A 681 9.79 2.63 -18.62
CA LYS A 681 10.28 2.92 -17.27
C LYS A 681 9.66 4.22 -16.75
N PRO A 682 9.73 4.53 -15.44
CA PRO A 682 9.21 5.79 -14.92
C PRO A 682 9.84 7.05 -15.52
N LEU A 683 11.08 6.95 -16.01
CA LEU A 683 11.78 8.03 -16.68
C LEU A 683 12.13 7.62 -18.11
N ILE A 684 11.77 8.46 -19.06
CA ILE A 684 11.85 8.18 -20.49
C ILE A 684 12.51 9.33 -21.27
N GLY A 685 12.60 9.15 -22.58
CA GLY A 685 13.31 10.03 -23.50
C GLY A 685 14.83 9.80 -23.53
N PRO A 686 15.56 10.42 -24.48
CA PRO A 686 16.98 10.13 -24.70
C PRO A 686 17.87 10.37 -23.47
N ALA A 687 17.54 11.36 -22.65
CA ALA A 687 18.26 11.68 -21.41
C ALA A 687 17.70 10.99 -20.16
N GLN A 688 16.59 10.24 -20.27
CA GLN A 688 15.93 9.56 -19.16
C GLN A 688 15.57 10.53 -18.01
N ILE A 689 14.90 11.62 -18.36
CA ILE A 689 14.50 12.71 -17.46
C ILE A 689 13.02 13.10 -17.57
N GLY A 690 12.33 12.67 -18.63
CA GLY A 690 10.89 12.91 -18.79
C GLY A 690 10.09 11.89 -17.97
N PRO A 691 8.96 12.26 -17.35
CA PRO A 691 8.09 11.30 -16.70
C PRO A 691 7.43 10.37 -17.72
N SER A 692 6.97 9.20 -17.28
CA SER A 692 6.12 8.31 -18.09
C SER A 692 4.74 8.22 -17.46
N ASP A 693 3.68 8.20 -18.26
CA ASP A 693 2.29 8.05 -17.80
C ASP A 693 2.10 6.71 -17.06
N ALA A 694 2.63 5.63 -17.65
CA ALA A 694 2.54 4.28 -17.13
C ALA A 694 3.85 3.51 -17.35
N ALA A 695 4.00 2.40 -16.64
CA ALA A 695 5.06 1.43 -16.87
C ALA A 695 4.58 0.31 -17.78
N VAL A 696 5.50 -0.27 -18.56
CA VAL A 696 5.25 -1.50 -19.31
C VAL A 696 6.36 -2.49 -19.00
N VAL A 697 5.99 -3.68 -18.53
CA VAL A 697 6.92 -4.78 -18.27
C VAL A 697 6.56 -6.01 -19.10
N ARG A 698 7.53 -6.86 -19.42
CA ARG A 698 7.38 -8.18 -20.02
C ARG A 698 7.59 -9.23 -18.94
N PRO A 699 6.52 -9.76 -18.32
CA PRO A 699 6.65 -10.79 -17.29
C PRO A 699 7.30 -12.08 -17.80
N LYS A 700 7.14 -12.36 -19.11
CA LYS A 700 7.63 -13.56 -19.81
C LYS A 700 8.54 -13.15 -20.96
N LEU A 701 9.85 -13.28 -20.78
CA LEU A 701 10.87 -12.80 -21.73
C LEU A 701 10.86 -13.52 -23.10
N SER A 702 10.26 -14.70 -23.18
CA SER A 702 10.04 -15.43 -24.44
C SER A 702 8.85 -14.90 -25.25
N SER A 703 8.05 -13.97 -24.71
CA SER A 703 6.87 -13.39 -25.36
C SER A 703 7.03 -11.89 -25.59
N MET A 704 6.49 -11.38 -26.70
CA MET A 704 6.39 -9.93 -26.96
C MET A 704 5.16 -9.30 -26.30
N LYS A 705 4.36 -10.07 -25.55
CA LYS A 705 3.31 -9.54 -24.70
C LYS A 705 3.90 -8.82 -23.49
N GLY A 706 3.23 -7.76 -23.05
CA GLY A 706 3.59 -7.00 -21.86
C GLY A 706 2.38 -6.67 -21.01
N VAL A 707 2.65 -6.06 -19.87
CA VAL A 707 1.67 -5.59 -18.90
C VAL A 707 1.91 -4.11 -18.68
N ALA A 708 0.89 -3.31 -19.00
CA ALA A 708 0.83 -1.89 -18.68
C ALA A 708 0.32 -1.71 -17.24
N ILE A 709 0.97 -0.84 -16.48
CA ILE A 709 0.65 -0.54 -15.08
C ILE A 709 0.63 0.98 -14.90
N GLY A 710 -0.50 1.51 -14.48
CA GLY A 710 -0.69 2.95 -14.25
C GLY A 710 -1.48 3.21 -12.97
N ASN A 711 -1.39 4.43 -12.45
CA ASN A 711 -2.11 4.85 -11.25
C ASN A 711 -2.84 6.18 -11.51
N GLY A 712 -3.93 6.42 -10.77
CA GLY A 712 -4.63 7.70 -10.73
C GLY A 712 -5.08 8.03 -9.31
N ILE A 713 -4.95 9.29 -8.92
CA ILE A 713 -5.19 9.77 -7.54
C ILE A 713 -5.46 11.28 -7.52
N ALA A 714 -6.66 11.69 -7.09
CA ALA A 714 -7.10 13.09 -7.18
C ALA A 714 -7.67 13.67 -5.86
N PRO A 715 -6.93 13.64 -4.73
CA PRO A 715 -7.43 14.06 -3.41
C PRO A 715 -7.70 15.57 -3.28
N HIS A 716 -7.30 16.37 -4.28
CA HIS A 716 -7.62 17.79 -4.37
C HIS A 716 -9.08 18.01 -4.82
N VAL A 717 -9.72 17.03 -5.47
CA VAL A 717 -11.14 17.09 -5.87
C VAL A 717 -12.01 16.84 -4.64
N THR A 718 -12.82 17.84 -4.28
CA THR A 718 -13.57 17.84 -3.01
C THR A 718 -14.86 17.00 -3.05
N ASP A 719 -15.51 16.86 -4.21
CA ASP A 719 -16.67 15.98 -4.37
C ASP A 719 -16.19 14.53 -4.56
N SER A 720 -16.48 13.65 -3.59
CA SER A 720 -15.95 12.29 -3.60
C SER A 720 -16.42 11.41 -4.76
N TYR A 721 -17.54 11.74 -5.40
CA TYR A 721 -17.93 11.04 -6.63
C TYR A 721 -16.98 11.43 -7.77
N TRP A 722 -16.78 12.73 -7.99
CA TRP A 722 -15.91 13.21 -9.06
C TRP A 722 -14.42 12.97 -8.80
N MET A 723 -13.99 12.97 -7.55
CA MET A 723 -12.66 12.54 -7.14
C MET A 723 -12.41 11.09 -7.57
N ALA A 724 -13.40 10.21 -7.39
CA ALA A 724 -13.28 8.81 -7.81
C ALA A 724 -13.29 8.68 -9.33
N ILE A 725 -14.16 9.42 -10.04
CA ILE A 725 -14.13 9.46 -11.51
C ILE A 725 -12.77 9.95 -12.03
N ALA A 726 -12.20 11.02 -11.46
CA ALA A 726 -10.90 11.55 -11.86
C ALA A 726 -9.78 10.53 -11.66
N ALA A 727 -9.74 9.85 -10.50
CA ALA A 727 -8.75 8.82 -10.23
C ALA A 727 -8.88 7.61 -11.18
N ILE A 728 -10.12 7.17 -11.49
CA ILE A 728 -10.35 6.06 -12.43
C ILE A 728 -9.95 6.46 -13.85
N ASP A 729 -10.40 7.63 -14.31
CA ASP A 729 -10.08 8.15 -15.64
C ASP A 729 -8.56 8.33 -15.80
N GLU A 730 -7.86 8.96 -14.86
CA GLU A 730 -6.41 9.13 -14.89
C GLU A 730 -5.67 7.78 -14.98
N ALA A 731 -6.02 6.80 -14.14
CA ALA A 731 -5.39 5.48 -14.18
C ALA A 731 -5.57 4.80 -15.56
N VAL A 732 -6.75 4.93 -16.16
CA VAL A 732 -7.05 4.40 -17.50
C VAL A 732 -6.31 5.19 -18.59
N ARG A 733 -6.31 6.53 -18.53
CA ARG A 733 -5.57 7.37 -19.48
C ARG A 733 -4.09 7.01 -19.49
N ASN A 734 -3.50 6.81 -18.31
CA ASN A 734 -2.09 6.47 -18.17
C ASN A 734 -1.72 5.17 -18.90
N VAL A 735 -2.47 4.09 -18.71
CA VAL A 735 -2.18 2.83 -19.43
C VAL A 735 -2.57 2.89 -20.91
N VAL A 736 -3.57 3.68 -21.30
CA VAL A 736 -3.93 3.92 -22.71
C VAL A 736 -2.81 4.67 -23.44
N CYS A 737 -2.19 5.68 -22.81
CA CYS A 737 -1.07 6.43 -23.38
C CYS A 737 0.11 5.54 -23.77
N VAL A 738 0.32 4.41 -23.08
CA VAL A 738 1.38 3.44 -23.43
C VAL A 738 0.90 2.29 -24.33
N GLY A 739 -0.37 2.32 -24.77
CA GLY A 739 -0.92 1.40 -25.76
C GLY A 739 -1.77 0.25 -25.22
N ALA A 740 -2.23 0.32 -23.96
CA ALA A 740 -3.20 -0.65 -23.45
C ALA A 740 -4.56 -0.52 -24.17
N ASP A 741 -5.21 -1.66 -24.39
CA ASP A 741 -6.55 -1.72 -24.97
C ASP A 741 -7.60 -1.56 -23.86
N PRO A 742 -8.48 -0.54 -23.88
CA PRO A 742 -9.47 -0.32 -22.82
C PRO A 742 -10.35 -1.52 -22.49
N ASP A 743 -10.64 -2.35 -23.48
CA ASP A 743 -11.47 -3.57 -23.31
C ASP A 743 -10.69 -4.75 -22.66
N LYS A 744 -9.40 -4.56 -22.36
CA LYS A 744 -8.52 -5.51 -21.65
C LYS A 744 -7.85 -4.89 -20.42
N ILE A 745 -8.39 -3.79 -19.91
CA ILE A 745 -7.94 -3.16 -18.66
C ILE A 745 -8.79 -3.68 -17.50
N ALA A 746 -8.15 -3.98 -16.39
CA ALA A 746 -8.78 -4.15 -15.08
C ALA A 746 -8.20 -3.13 -14.10
N ILE A 747 -8.97 -2.80 -13.05
CA ILE A 747 -8.58 -1.80 -12.05
C ILE A 747 -8.70 -2.34 -10.63
N LEU A 748 -8.05 -1.64 -9.70
CA LEU A 748 -8.10 -1.88 -8.27
C LEU A 748 -8.47 -0.60 -7.53
N ASP A 749 -9.27 -0.73 -6.47
CA ASP A 749 -9.68 0.37 -5.59
C ASP A 749 -8.95 0.33 -4.24
N ASN A 750 -8.36 1.45 -3.81
CA ASN A 750 -7.73 1.58 -2.50
C ASN A 750 -8.27 2.81 -1.77
N PHE A 751 -9.26 2.60 -0.90
CA PHE A 751 -9.94 3.66 -0.16
C PHE A 751 -9.14 4.07 1.08
N CYS A 752 -8.79 5.34 1.21
CA CYS A 752 -8.22 5.95 2.42
C CYS A 752 -9.13 7.09 2.90
N TRP A 753 -9.86 6.86 3.98
CA TRP A 753 -10.83 7.81 4.54
C TRP A 753 -10.52 8.16 6.01
N PRO A 754 -10.91 9.37 6.47
CA PRO A 754 -10.98 9.66 7.91
C PRO A 754 -12.08 8.79 8.59
N SER A 755 -12.33 8.99 9.89
CA SER A 755 -13.43 8.25 10.56
C SER A 755 -14.77 8.50 9.86
N VAL A 756 -15.52 7.41 9.62
CA VAL A 756 -16.81 7.37 8.94
C VAL A 756 -17.98 7.12 9.91
N ASP A 757 -17.77 7.42 11.19
CA ASP A 757 -18.80 7.24 12.21
C ASP A 757 -19.91 8.31 12.14
N ASP A 758 -19.62 9.46 11.54
CA ASP A 758 -20.63 10.48 11.25
C ASP A 758 -21.28 10.26 9.87
N GLU A 759 -22.58 10.59 9.79
CA GLU A 759 -23.40 10.30 8.62
C GLU A 759 -22.93 11.07 7.36
N ARG A 760 -22.29 12.24 7.50
CA ARG A 760 -21.84 13.03 6.35
C ARG A 760 -20.58 12.44 5.74
N THR A 761 -19.59 12.11 6.55
CA THR A 761 -18.37 11.45 6.08
C THR A 761 -18.69 10.09 5.50
N MET A 762 -19.59 9.31 6.12
CA MET A 762 -20.11 8.08 5.54
C MET A 762 -20.78 8.32 4.17
N GLY A 763 -21.53 9.41 4.02
CA GLY A 763 -22.11 9.83 2.73
C GLY A 763 -21.06 10.09 1.64
N THR A 764 -19.88 10.61 1.99
CA THR A 764 -18.79 10.79 1.02
C THR A 764 -18.19 9.47 0.54
N LEU A 765 -18.08 8.47 1.42
CA LEU A 765 -17.63 7.12 1.07
C LEU A 765 -18.64 6.42 0.16
N VAL A 766 -19.94 6.56 0.46
CA VAL A 766 -21.04 6.07 -0.41
C VAL A 766 -20.93 6.68 -1.80
N ARG A 767 -20.70 7.98 -1.91
CA ARG A 767 -20.54 8.69 -3.19
C ARG A 767 -19.35 8.17 -4.01
N ALA A 768 -18.23 7.86 -3.37
CA ALA A 768 -17.08 7.26 -4.06
C ALA A 768 -17.39 5.84 -4.56
N CYS A 769 -18.08 5.01 -3.76
CA CYS A 769 -18.51 3.67 -4.19
C CYS A 769 -19.51 3.72 -5.37
N GLU A 770 -20.43 4.69 -5.36
CA GLU A 770 -21.35 4.94 -6.47
C GLU A 770 -20.60 5.33 -7.76
N ALA A 771 -19.59 6.20 -7.66
CA ALA A 771 -18.74 6.55 -8.78
C ALA A 771 -17.95 5.36 -9.34
N CYS A 772 -17.39 4.50 -8.48
CA CYS A 772 -16.72 3.28 -8.90
C CYS A 772 -17.66 2.38 -9.72
N ARG A 773 -18.88 2.15 -9.23
CA ARG A 773 -19.91 1.38 -9.96
C ARG A 773 -20.22 2.00 -11.32
N ASP A 774 -20.50 3.30 -11.35
CA ASP A 774 -20.94 3.98 -12.55
C ASP A 774 -19.83 4.05 -13.60
N ALA A 775 -18.59 4.32 -13.20
CA ALA A 775 -17.42 4.30 -14.06
C ALA A 775 -17.12 2.90 -14.60
N ALA A 776 -17.13 1.86 -13.75
CA ALA A 776 -16.90 0.49 -14.20
C ALA A 776 -17.88 0.08 -15.30
N LEU A 777 -19.18 0.36 -15.11
CA LEU A 777 -20.22 0.04 -16.09
C LEU A 777 -20.12 0.89 -17.36
N ALA A 778 -19.81 2.18 -17.25
CA ALA A 778 -19.69 3.07 -18.40
C ALA A 778 -18.42 2.79 -19.23
N PHE A 779 -17.31 2.48 -18.56
CA PHE A 779 -16.03 2.23 -19.21
C PHE A 779 -15.93 0.79 -19.71
N GLY A 780 -16.68 -0.13 -19.09
CA GLY A 780 -16.59 -1.57 -19.35
C GLY A 780 -15.40 -2.22 -18.65
N ILE A 781 -14.90 -1.61 -17.58
CA ILE A 781 -13.64 -1.95 -16.92
C ILE A 781 -13.94 -2.55 -15.52
N PRO A 782 -13.57 -3.82 -15.26
CA PRO A 782 -13.84 -4.51 -14.00
C PRO A 782 -12.86 -4.12 -12.88
N PHE A 783 -13.36 -4.12 -11.64
CA PHE A 783 -12.50 -4.13 -10.45
C PHE A 783 -12.13 -5.57 -10.09
N ILE A 784 -10.84 -5.89 -9.96
CA ILE A 784 -10.38 -7.26 -9.71
C ILE A 784 -9.91 -7.51 -8.28
N SER A 785 -9.54 -6.45 -7.57
CA SER A 785 -9.03 -6.47 -6.20
C SER A 785 -9.13 -5.05 -5.62
N GLY A 786 -9.05 -4.93 -4.29
CA GLY A 786 -9.01 -3.64 -3.63
C GLY A 786 -8.57 -3.74 -2.18
N LYS A 787 -8.56 -2.60 -1.49
CA LYS A 787 -8.33 -2.45 -0.06
C LYS A 787 -9.01 -1.19 0.47
N ASP A 788 -9.28 -1.18 1.78
CA ASP A 788 -9.67 0.03 2.49
C ASP A 788 -8.86 0.22 3.77
N SER A 789 -8.64 1.49 4.07
CA SER A 789 -8.10 2.01 5.31
C SER A 789 -9.01 3.14 5.76
N LEU A 790 -9.70 2.92 6.87
CA LEU A 790 -10.59 3.91 7.48
C LEU A 790 -9.92 4.48 8.74
N HIS A 791 -10.52 5.51 9.34
CA HIS A 791 -9.98 6.17 10.54
C HIS A 791 -8.62 6.89 10.33
N ASN A 792 -8.29 7.27 9.09
CA ASN A 792 -7.09 8.04 8.80
C ASN A 792 -7.23 9.50 9.28
N GLN A 793 -7.01 9.72 10.56
CA GLN A 793 -6.98 11.03 11.20
C GLN A 793 -6.05 11.01 12.40
N PHE A 794 -5.66 12.20 12.85
CA PHE A 794 -4.82 12.39 14.04
C PHE A 794 -5.53 13.30 15.02
N THR A 795 -5.65 12.86 16.28
CA THR A 795 -6.27 13.61 17.36
C THR A 795 -5.21 14.03 18.37
N ASN A 796 -5.07 15.35 18.58
CA ASN A 796 -4.20 15.89 19.63
C ASN A 796 -4.88 15.72 20.99
N SER A 797 -4.34 14.90 21.89
CA SER A 797 -4.98 14.63 23.19
C SER A 797 -4.97 15.83 24.13
N GLU A 798 -4.05 16.79 23.96
CA GLU A 798 -3.98 18.00 24.80
C GLU A 798 -5.00 19.05 24.38
N THR A 799 -5.22 19.23 23.07
CA THR A 799 -6.09 20.28 22.53
C THR A 799 -7.47 19.80 22.07
N GLY A 800 -7.62 18.50 21.81
CA GLY A 800 -8.79 17.90 21.16
C GLY A 800 -8.90 18.22 19.66
N GLU A 801 -7.90 18.84 19.05
CA GLU A 801 -7.87 19.14 17.62
C GLU A 801 -7.74 17.85 16.80
N ILE A 802 -8.60 17.68 15.78
CA ILE A 802 -8.59 16.54 14.86
C ILE A 802 -8.09 17.00 13.49
N ILE A 803 -7.01 16.40 13.02
CA ILE A 803 -6.46 16.57 11.68
C ILE A 803 -6.92 15.39 10.83
N ARG A 804 -7.79 15.65 9.85
CA ARG A 804 -8.34 14.64 8.94
C ARG A 804 -7.61 14.70 7.61
N ILE A 805 -7.28 13.54 7.04
CA ILE A 805 -6.80 13.48 5.66
C ILE A 805 -7.90 13.98 4.69
N PRO A 806 -7.54 14.43 3.48
CA PRO A 806 -8.49 14.48 2.38
C PRO A 806 -8.99 13.06 2.08
N ASN A 807 -10.27 12.93 1.70
CA ASN A 807 -10.77 11.67 1.15
C ASN A 807 -9.89 11.29 -0.05
N THR A 808 -9.32 10.08 -0.02
CA THR A 808 -8.31 9.68 -0.97
C THR A 808 -8.64 8.30 -1.52
N LEU A 809 -8.81 8.20 -2.83
CA LEU A 809 -8.92 6.94 -3.54
C LEU A 809 -7.76 6.82 -4.52
N LEU A 810 -6.95 5.77 -4.34
CA LEU A 810 -5.98 5.36 -5.33
C LEU A 810 -6.63 4.30 -6.24
N ILE A 811 -6.59 4.56 -7.55
CA ILE A 811 -6.93 3.56 -8.56
C ILE A 811 -5.65 3.10 -9.24
N SER A 812 -5.46 1.79 -9.31
CA SER A 812 -4.36 1.17 -10.05
C SER A 812 -4.92 0.39 -11.22
N ALA A 813 -4.43 0.64 -12.43
CA ALA A 813 -4.85 -0.03 -13.65
C ALA A 813 -3.80 -1.03 -14.12
N ILE A 814 -4.27 -2.18 -14.60
CA ILE A 814 -3.46 -3.21 -15.25
C ILE A 814 -4.08 -3.60 -16.59
N GLY A 815 -3.29 -3.61 -17.65
CA GLY A 815 -3.74 -4.01 -18.99
C GLY A 815 -2.70 -4.85 -19.72
N VAL A 816 -3.14 -5.84 -20.50
CA VAL A 816 -2.25 -6.68 -21.29
C VAL A 816 -2.04 -6.07 -22.68
N ILE A 817 -0.78 -5.86 -23.05
CA ILE A 817 -0.37 -5.39 -24.37
C ILE A 817 0.10 -6.60 -25.17
N ASP A 818 -0.46 -6.80 -26.37
CA ASP A 818 -0.13 -7.95 -27.20
C ASP A 818 1.28 -7.88 -27.81
N HIS A 819 1.74 -6.67 -28.14
CA HIS A 819 3.01 -6.40 -28.81
C HIS A 819 3.68 -5.16 -28.21
N VAL A 820 4.63 -5.34 -27.31
CA VAL A 820 5.30 -4.22 -26.62
C VAL A 820 6.13 -3.32 -27.54
N GLU A 821 6.50 -3.82 -28.72
CA GLU A 821 7.18 -3.03 -29.76
C GLU A 821 6.32 -1.90 -30.35
N ARG A 822 5.01 -1.91 -30.07
CA ARG A 822 4.05 -0.87 -30.48
C ARG A 822 3.71 0.12 -29.37
N CYS A 823 4.28 -0.04 -28.19
CA CYS A 823 4.09 0.92 -27.12
C CYS A 823 4.66 2.27 -27.54
N VAL A 824 4.00 3.35 -27.11
CA VAL A 824 4.48 4.73 -27.29
C VAL A 824 4.77 5.35 -25.92
N THR A 825 5.54 6.43 -25.92
CA THR A 825 5.91 7.18 -24.71
C THR A 825 5.63 8.67 -24.93
N MET A 826 5.56 9.44 -23.85
CA MET A 826 5.15 10.85 -23.94
C MET A 826 6.16 11.80 -24.58
N ASP A 827 7.45 11.47 -24.62
CA ASP A 827 8.45 12.37 -25.21
C ASP A 827 8.22 12.55 -26.72
N LEU A 828 8.27 13.79 -27.22
CA LEU A 828 8.18 14.08 -28.65
C LEU A 828 9.26 13.35 -29.45
N LYS A 829 8.90 12.82 -30.63
CA LYS A 829 9.81 12.04 -31.49
C LYS A 829 10.29 12.82 -32.70
N ASN A 830 9.51 13.77 -33.21
CA ASN A 830 9.80 14.42 -34.49
C ASN A 830 9.49 15.91 -34.47
N SER A 831 10.50 16.75 -34.76
CA SER A 831 10.36 18.21 -34.81
C SER A 831 9.43 18.73 -35.92
N ALA A 832 9.11 17.90 -36.92
CA ALA A 832 8.15 18.22 -37.98
C ALA A 832 6.72 17.75 -37.71
N ALA A 833 6.50 16.95 -36.65
CA ALA A 833 5.18 16.41 -36.33
C ALA A 833 4.25 17.47 -35.72
N ARG A 834 2.96 17.16 -35.70
CA ARG A 834 1.95 17.96 -34.99
C ARG A 834 1.53 17.24 -33.71
N VAL A 835 1.34 18.03 -32.67
CA VAL A 835 0.68 17.60 -31.44
C VAL A 835 -0.77 18.07 -31.48
N VAL A 836 -1.71 17.16 -31.22
CA VAL A 836 -3.15 17.45 -31.13
C VAL A 836 -3.64 17.18 -29.72
N LEU A 837 -4.60 17.99 -29.26
CA LEU A 837 -5.35 17.75 -28.03
C LEU A 837 -6.63 17.00 -28.38
N VAL A 838 -6.79 15.81 -27.82
CA VAL A 838 -8.05 15.06 -27.84
C VAL A 838 -8.70 15.21 -26.46
N SER A 839 -9.93 15.73 -26.42
CA SER A 839 -10.67 15.97 -25.17
C SER A 839 -12.10 15.45 -25.31
N ALA A 840 -12.63 14.87 -24.24
CA ALA A 840 -14.08 14.78 -24.08
C ALA A 840 -14.68 16.21 -24.02
N ASN A 841 -15.76 16.44 -24.76
CA ASN A 841 -16.45 17.73 -24.77
C ASN A 841 -17.23 17.97 -23.48
N ASP A 842 -17.82 16.90 -22.92
CA ASP A 842 -18.47 16.92 -21.60
C ASP A 842 -17.75 15.92 -20.68
N PRO A 843 -16.88 16.38 -19.76
CA PRO A 843 -16.17 15.51 -18.82
C PRO A 843 -17.10 14.87 -17.78
N SER A 844 -18.37 15.30 -17.70
CA SER A 844 -19.38 14.68 -16.83
C SER A 844 -20.09 13.49 -17.49
N ASP A 845 -19.96 13.31 -18.80
CA ASP A 845 -20.50 12.17 -19.54
C ASP A 845 -19.48 11.02 -19.55
N LEU A 846 -19.67 10.05 -18.65
CA LEU A 846 -18.81 8.87 -18.57
C LEU A 846 -18.79 8.04 -19.86
N THR A 847 -19.87 8.06 -20.65
CA THR A 847 -19.89 7.38 -21.96
C THR A 847 -18.99 8.09 -22.95
N MET A 848 -18.91 9.42 -22.88
CA MET A 848 -17.99 10.20 -23.70
C MET A 848 -16.53 9.95 -23.31
N LEU A 849 -16.20 9.92 -22.00
CA LEU A 849 -14.86 9.55 -21.52
C LEU A 849 -14.44 8.17 -22.05
N SER A 850 -15.32 7.18 -21.89
CA SER A 850 -15.17 5.80 -22.39
C SER A 850 -14.90 5.72 -23.90
N LYS A 851 -15.60 6.55 -24.70
CA LYS A 851 -15.36 6.65 -26.16
C LYS A 851 -14.02 7.29 -26.47
N THR A 852 -13.64 8.35 -25.75
CA THR A 852 -12.34 9.02 -25.93
C THR A 852 -11.18 8.06 -25.67
N HIS A 853 -11.23 7.24 -24.61
CA HIS A 853 -10.21 6.22 -24.33
C HIS A 853 -10.05 5.24 -25.50
N ARG A 854 -11.17 4.72 -26.04
CA ARG A 854 -11.14 3.78 -27.17
C ARG A 854 -10.66 4.43 -28.46
N LEU A 855 -11.01 5.69 -28.70
CA LEU A 855 -10.52 6.46 -29.84
C LEU A 855 -9.00 6.58 -29.80
N VAL A 856 -8.44 6.99 -28.66
CA VAL A 856 -6.99 7.15 -28.48
C VAL A 856 -6.26 5.81 -28.59
N ALA A 857 -6.74 4.78 -27.89
CA ALA A 857 -6.17 3.43 -27.99
C ALA A 857 -6.23 2.88 -29.43
N GLY A 858 -7.32 3.13 -30.15
CA GLY A 858 -7.48 2.79 -31.56
C GLY A 858 -6.45 3.50 -32.45
N ALA A 859 -6.22 4.80 -32.23
CA ALA A 859 -5.24 5.58 -32.96
C ALA A 859 -3.79 5.10 -32.73
N ILE A 860 -3.44 4.80 -31.48
CA ILE A 860 -2.12 4.21 -31.12
C ILE A 860 -1.96 2.85 -31.79
N ARG A 861 -2.96 1.96 -31.66
CA ARG A 861 -2.94 0.62 -32.24
C ARG A 861 -2.84 0.62 -33.77
N ALA A 862 -3.44 1.61 -34.43
CA ALA A 862 -3.36 1.80 -35.88
C ALA A 862 -2.02 2.42 -36.33
N GLY A 863 -1.14 2.77 -35.38
CA GLY A 863 0.17 3.37 -35.63
C GLY A 863 0.08 4.83 -36.08
N PHE A 864 -0.96 5.57 -35.69
CA PHE A 864 -1.16 6.98 -36.09
C PHE A 864 -0.40 7.93 -35.16
N VAL A 865 -0.12 7.45 -33.95
CA VAL A 865 0.45 8.20 -32.83
C VAL A 865 1.89 7.74 -32.61
N THR A 866 2.83 8.68 -32.51
CA THR A 866 4.25 8.42 -32.20
C THR A 866 4.62 8.73 -30.75
N ALA A 867 3.87 9.63 -30.12
CA ALA A 867 3.94 9.94 -28.71
C ALA A 867 2.55 10.28 -28.17
N ALA A 868 2.25 9.87 -26.95
CA ALA A 868 1.00 10.13 -26.27
C ALA A 868 1.27 10.51 -24.81
N HIS A 869 0.54 11.51 -24.31
CA HIS A 869 0.60 11.93 -22.92
C HIS A 869 -0.81 12.28 -22.43
N ASP A 870 -1.11 11.95 -21.19
CA ASP A 870 -2.30 12.38 -20.49
C ASP A 870 -2.15 13.86 -20.04
N ALA A 871 -3.26 14.57 -19.80
CA ALA A 871 -3.21 15.89 -19.16
C ALA A 871 -3.91 15.82 -17.81
N SER A 872 -3.13 15.75 -16.74
CA SER A 872 -3.54 15.63 -15.34
C SER A 872 -3.20 16.89 -14.54
N ASP A 873 -2.31 16.81 -13.54
CA ASP A 873 -1.92 17.90 -12.66
C ASP A 873 -1.27 19.05 -13.46
N GLY A 874 -1.75 20.28 -13.25
CA GLY A 874 -1.34 21.48 -13.99
C GLY A 874 -1.92 21.61 -15.40
N GLY A 875 -2.71 20.62 -15.85
CA GLY A 875 -3.42 20.62 -17.12
C GLY A 875 -2.52 20.53 -18.36
N VAL A 876 -3.07 20.93 -19.50
CA VAL A 876 -2.42 20.76 -20.80
C VAL A 876 -1.05 21.47 -20.91
N PRO A 877 -0.85 22.69 -20.37
CA PRO A 877 0.45 23.36 -20.42
C PRO A 877 1.59 22.59 -19.74
N VAL A 878 1.30 21.91 -18.63
CA VAL A 878 2.29 21.10 -17.92
C VAL A 878 2.62 19.85 -18.72
N ALA A 879 1.61 19.12 -19.19
CA ALA A 879 1.82 17.95 -20.03
C ALA A 879 2.65 18.29 -21.29
N LEU A 880 2.35 19.40 -21.98
CA LEU A 880 3.17 19.86 -23.13
C LEU A 880 4.63 20.15 -22.72
N ALA A 881 4.85 20.73 -21.54
CA ALA A 881 6.18 20.99 -21.02
C ALA A 881 6.93 19.68 -20.71
N GLU A 882 6.26 18.69 -20.14
CA GLU A 882 6.82 17.36 -19.86
C GLU A 882 7.24 16.63 -21.15
N MET A 883 6.40 16.66 -22.20
CA MET A 883 6.74 16.13 -23.52
C MET A 883 8.01 16.79 -24.11
N CYS A 884 8.16 18.11 -23.92
CA CYS A 884 9.34 18.85 -24.35
C CYS A 884 10.58 18.50 -23.50
N ILE A 885 10.44 18.43 -22.17
CA ILE A 885 11.53 18.10 -21.24
C ILE A 885 12.06 16.68 -21.51
N GLY A 886 11.18 15.70 -21.71
CA GLY A 886 11.58 14.32 -21.97
C GLY A 886 12.31 14.16 -23.30
N SER A 887 11.87 14.86 -24.34
CA SER A 887 12.45 14.76 -25.69
C SER A 887 13.69 15.64 -25.90
N GLY A 888 13.79 16.77 -25.21
CA GLY A 888 14.72 17.85 -25.54
C GLY A 888 14.30 18.66 -26.77
N LEU A 889 13.11 18.41 -27.34
CA LEU A 889 12.53 19.18 -28.44
C LEU A 889 11.67 20.33 -27.89
N GLY A 890 11.58 21.41 -28.66
CA GLY A 890 10.64 22.51 -28.40
C GLY A 890 9.32 22.32 -29.15
N LEU A 891 8.26 22.95 -28.66
CA LEU A 891 6.95 22.97 -29.31
C LEU A 891 6.46 24.40 -29.54
N ILE A 892 5.86 24.65 -30.71
CA ILE A 892 5.23 25.93 -31.05
C ILE A 892 3.71 25.75 -30.90
N VAL A 893 3.12 26.47 -29.95
CA VAL A 893 1.69 26.42 -29.64
C VAL A 893 1.09 27.83 -29.80
N SER A 894 -0.12 27.92 -30.33
CA SER A 894 -0.82 29.20 -30.50
C SER A 894 -1.07 29.87 -29.14
N GLU A 895 -0.76 31.17 -29.01
CA GLU A 895 -1.01 31.92 -27.78
C GLU A 895 -2.48 31.89 -27.36
N GLN A 896 -3.40 31.82 -28.34
CA GLN A 896 -4.85 31.72 -28.10
C GLN A 896 -5.25 30.49 -27.28
N PHE A 897 -4.47 29.40 -27.35
CA PHE A 897 -4.73 28.20 -26.56
C PHE A 897 -4.56 28.48 -25.06
N PHE A 898 -3.46 29.14 -24.68
CA PHE A 898 -3.13 29.42 -23.28
C PHE A 898 -3.96 30.52 -22.64
N THR A 899 -4.62 31.36 -23.45
CA THR A 899 -5.53 32.39 -22.95
C THR A 899 -6.89 31.83 -22.53
N SER A 900 -7.20 30.57 -22.88
CA SER A 900 -8.43 29.90 -22.42
C SER A 900 -8.31 29.49 -20.95
N PRO A 901 -9.30 29.82 -20.09
CA PRO A 901 -9.42 29.28 -18.73
C PRO A 901 -9.26 27.76 -18.66
N ASP A 902 -9.80 27.06 -19.66
CA ASP A 902 -9.80 25.59 -19.74
C ASP A 902 -8.40 24.99 -19.91
N ALA A 903 -7.40 25.76 -20.37
CA ALA A 903 -6.07 25.23 -20.67
C ALA A 903 -5.42 24.61 -19.42
N PHE A 904 -5.56 25.25 -18.26
CA PHE A 904 -4.99 24.82 -16.99
C PHE A 904 -5.97 23.99 -16.14
N GLU A 905 -7.13 23.62 -16.68
CA GLU A 905 -8.10 22.78 -15.99
C GLU A 905 -7.62 21.32 -15.98
N GLU A 906 -7.64 20.71 -14.79
CA GLU A 906 -7.21 19.33 -14.51
C GLU A 906 -8.41 18.38 -14.66
N ARG A 907 -9.16 18.50 -15.76
CA ARG A 907 -10.37 17.70 -15.99
C ARG A 907 -10.06 16.36 -16.68
N PRO A 908 -10.85 15.30 -16.40
CA PRO A 908 -10.80 14.01 -17.07
C PRO A 908 -10.84 14.04 -18.60
N GLY A 909 -10.36 12.95 -19.21
CA GLY A 909 -10.58 12.67 -20.64
C GLY A 909 -9.77 13.53 -21.61
N ARG A 910 -8.59 14.02 -21.21
CA ARG A 910 -7.70 14.83 -22.06
C ARG A 910 -6.38 14.09 -22.37
N TYR A 911 -6.02 14.08 -23.65
CA TYR A 911 -4.83 13.45 -24.19
C TYR A 911 -4.12 14.37 -25.19
N LEU A 912 -2.79 14.35 -25.17
CA LEU A 912 -1.92 14.95 -26.16
C LEU A 912 -1.31 13.86 -27.04
N LEU A 913 -1.49 13.97 -28.35
CA LEU A 913 -0.99 12.98 -29.31
C LEU A 913 -0.08 13.65 -30.33
N GLU A 914 1.16 13.18 -30.46
CA GLU A 914 2.02 13.46 -31.60
C GLU A 914 1.64 12.52 -32.75
N LEU A 915 1.26 13.08 -33.90
CA LEU A 915 0.80 12.32 -35.07
C LEU A 915 1.93 12.08 -36.08
N ASN A 916 1.92 10.91 -36.72
CA ASN A 916 2.91 10.56 -37.75
C ASN A 916 2.66 11.19 -39.13
N ASP A 917 1.43 11.63 -39.43
CA ASP A 917 1.05 12.28 -40.68
C ASP A 917 -0.09 13.30 -40.45
N LEU A 918 0.03 14.46 -41.10
CA LEU A 918 -0.93 15.56 -41.07
C LEU A 918 -2.30 15.18 -41.64
N GLY A 919 -2.35 14.32 -42.66
CA GLY A 919 -3.63 13.91 -43.29
C GLY A 919 -4.56 13.15 -42.33
N ARG A 920 -3.98 12.50 -41.30
CA ARG A 920 -4.72 11.65 -40.35
C ARG A 920 -5.33 12.44 -39.20
N ALA A 921 -4.95 13.70 -39.03
CA ALA A 921 -5.60 14.58 -38.07
C ALA A 921 -7.07 14.83 -38.43
N GLU A 922 -7.40 14.85 -39.73
CA GLU A 922 -8.79 14.95 -40.19
C GLU A 922 -9.56 13.63 -39.99
N GLU A 923 -8.90 12.47 -40.13
CA GLU A 923 -9.48 11.15 -39.83
C GLU A 923 -9.82 10.97 -38.35
N LEU A 924 -8.96 11.46 -37.44
CA LEU A 924 -9.25 11.44 -35.99
C LEU A 924 -10.33 12.44 -35.58
N ARG A 925 -10.57 13.45 -36.41
CA ARG A 925 -11.57 14.49 -36.16
C ARG A 925 -12.97 14.09 -36.66
N ALA A 926 -13.03 13.28 -37.72
CA ALA A 926 -14.24 12.69 -38.27
C ALA A 926 -14.76 11.56 -37.36
#